data_AF-A0A1G2ZVY6-F1
#
_entry.id   AF-A0A1G2ZVY6-F1
#
_cell.length_a   1.000
_cell.length_b   1.000
_cell.length_c   1.000
_cell.angle_alpha   90.00
_cell.angle_beta   90.00
_cell.angle_gamma   90.00
#
_symmetry.space_group_name_H-M   'P 1'
#
loop_
_entity.id
_entity.type
_entity.pdbx_description
1 polymer ?
#
loop_
_entity_poly.entity_id
_entity_poly.type
_entity_poly.pdbx_seq_one_letter_code
_entity_poly.pdbx_strand_id
1 'polypeptide(L)'
;MTTKLTITFALVALTVVSEAANAGVSRVLGPGELPKDNRLQPLKDLDGYFPFHPPKTNEAWNKRAEYVRRRILVALGLWPMPTRTPLNPVIHGKIDRDEYTVEKVYFESYPGFYVTGSLYRPKQTQGRRPGVLCPHGHWANGRFYDQGPEEVRRQIVQGAERFEEGGRSPLQSRCVQLVKMGCVVFHYDMIGYADSQQIPAEIAHRFSKQRPEMNTIENWGLFSPQAEAHLQSVMGLQTWSSIRCLDFLTSLPDVDADRIAVTGASGGGTQTFILGAIDPRPAVIFPAVMVSTAMQGGCTCENACLLRIETGNVEFAALFAPKPLGMTAANDWTKEMETKGFPELKEHYKMVDSPDNVMLKALVHFEHNYNYVSRAAMYPWLNKHLKLGFKEPIVEEDYQRLTKEEMSVWDDQHPKPEGGPDFERRLLRWITEDSERQLAQASTSLEGFRKLVGGALDVIIGRTLSEAGEIAFREIKKREADGRMEVTGLLQNQTYGEEIPIILLRPAQWRGQTVVWIDTHGKSGLYDQDGLLKPAIRSLIDAGIEVVGIDLLYQGAFLEDGKPVTQTRRVKNEREFAGYTFGYNHPLFAQQVHDILSLIKYLRMREPKPNNLTLIGLNGAGHWVAAARAQAREQVDGAVVDTRGFRFAKIRDIRDVDFLPGGAKYGDLPGIIALGAPGKLLLAGEADGGPIRAIYETAGATENLSVFNAESADWINIITQWILKARKR
;
A
#
# COMPACT_ATOMS: atom_id res chain seq x y z
N MET A 1 -63.34 61.39 2.75
CA MET A 1 -62.43 62.19 1.89
C MET A 1 -61.00 61.89 2.27
N THR A 2 -60.31 61.01 1.54
CA THR A 2 -58.91 61.17 1.06
C THR A 2 -58.48 59.84 0.44
N THR A 3 -58.33 59.87 -0.87
CA THR A 3 -57.83 58.82 -1.74
C THR A 3 -56.31 58.74 -1.57
N LYS A 4 -55.75 57.55 -1.32
CA LYS A 4 -54.35 57.25 -1.66
C LYS A 4 -54.25 55.87 -2.29
N LEU A 5 -53.99 55.92 -3.58
CA LEU A 5 -53.60 54.83 -4.47
C LEU A 5 -52.25 54.26 -3.99
N THR A 6 -52.13 52.94 -3.83
CA THR A 6 -50.84 52.25 -3.72
C THR A 6 -50.72 51.35 -4.94
N ILE A 7 -49.84 51.73 -5.87
CA ILE A 7 -49.46 50.93 -7.03
C ILE A 7 -48.32 50.01 -6.59
N THR A 8 -48.59 48.72 -6.53
CA THR A 8 -47.57 47.68 -6.33
C THR A 8 -46.98 47.32 -7.70
N PHE A 9 -45.71 47.65 -7.93
CA PHE A 9 -44.94 47.12 -9.06
C PHE A 9 -44.47 45.70 -8.70
N ALA A 10 -44.98 44.70 -9.43
CA ALA A 10 -44.44 43.34 -9.41
C ALA A 10 -43.20 43.28 -10.32
N LEU A 11 -42.02 43.15 -9.73
CA LEU A 11 -40.80 42.79 -10.45
C LEU A 11 -40.74 41.25 -10.52
N VAL A 12 -41.13 40.67 -11.65
CA VAL A 12 -40.90 39.25 -11.93
C VAL A 12 -39.42 39.08 -12.27
N ALA A 13 -38.66 38.52 -11.33
CA ALA A 13 -37.27 38.11 -11.56
C ALA A 13 -37.24 36.88 -12.48
N LEU A 14 -36.90 37.10 -13.75
CA LEU A 14 -36.47 36.08 -14.70
C LEU A 14 -35.01 35.69 -14.39
N THR A 15 -34.81 34.74 -13.48
CA THR A 15 -33.46 34.17 -13.19
C THR A 15 -33.51 32.65 -13.05
N VAL A 16 -34.22 31.93 -13.93
CA VAL A 16 -34.24 30.45 -13.93
C VAL A 16 -34.15 29.87 -15.36
N VAL A 17 -33.39 30.47 -16.27
CA VAL A 17 -33.25 29.92 -17.64
C VAL A 17 -31.78 29.71 -18.09
N SER A 18 -30.76 30.14 -17.34
CA SER A 18 -29.36 29.96 -17.79
C SER A 18 -28.70 28.63 -17.37
N GLU A 19 -29.11 27.98 -16.27
CA GLU A 19 -28.53 26.68 -15.87
C GLU A 19 -28.96 25.51 -16.76
N ALA A 20 -30.16 25.57 -17.34
CA ALA A 20 -30.69 24.49 -18.18
C ALA A 20 -29.99 24.41 -19.55
N ALA A 21 -29.46 25.52 -20.08
CA ALA A 21 -28.77 25.54 -21.37
C ALA A 21 -27.37 24.91 -21.30
N ASN A 22 -26.65 25.08 -20.18
CA ASN A 22 -25.32 24.48 -19.97
C ASN A 22 -25.37 22.97 -19.72
N ALA A 23 -26.50 22.44 -19.22
CA ALA A 23 -26.66 21.02 -18.94
C ALA A 23 -26.84 20.15 -20.21
N GLY A 24 -27.26 20.73 -21.33
CA GLY A 24 -27.68 19.97 -22.53
C GLY A 24 -26.57 19.60 -23.51
N VAL A 25 -25.44 20.31 -23.50
CA VAL A 25 -24.33 20.10 -24.47
C VAL A 25 -23.30 19.08 -23.95
N SER A 26 -23.22 18.87 -22.63
CA SER A 26 -22.19 18.05 -21.99
C SER A 26 -22.69 16.78 -21.30
N ARG A 27 -23.99 16.54 -21.06
CA ARG A 27 -24.41 15.31 -20.36
C ARG A 27 -24.43 14.10 -21.30
N VAL A 28 -23.61 13.08 -20.99
CA VAL A 28 -23.57 11.79 -21.70
C VAL A 28 -24.72 10.87 -21.27
N LEU A 29 -25.16 10.98 -20.02
CA LEU A 29 -26.24 10.20 -19.42
C LEU A 29 -27.47 11.08 -19.15
N GLY A 30 -28.63 10.47 -18.94
CA GLY A 30 -29.86 11.17 -18.60
C GLY A 30 -29.74 11.98 -17.29
N PRO A 31 -30.58 13.01 -17.07
CA PRO A 31 -30.58 13.72 -15.79
C PRO A 31 -30.80 12.77 -14.61
N GLY A 32 -29.89 12.80 -13.62
CA GLY A 32 -29.95 11.95 -12.43
C GLY A 32 -29.39 10.53 -12.63
N GLU A 33 -28.94 10.17 -13.83
CA GLU A 33 -28.29 8.89 -14.09
C GLU A 33 -26.77 8.99 -13.86
N LEU A 34 -26.24 8.10 -13.03
CA LEU A 34 -24.79 7.94 -12.82
C LEU A 34 -24.24 6.81 -13.71
N PRO A 35 -22.95 6.86 -14.09
CA PRO A 35 -22.29 5.75 -14.76
C PRO A 35 -22.39 4.46 -13.96
N LYS A 36 -22.53 3.31 -14.64
CA LYS A 36 -22.56 1.99 -13.98
C LYS A 36 -21.14 1.56 -13.63
N ASP A 37 -20.61 2.15 -12.55
CA ASP A 37 -19.23 2.01 -12.16
C ASP A 37 -19.08 1.28 -10.81
N ASN A 38 -18.30 0.20 -10.79
CA ASN A 38 -18.04 -0.60 -9.60
C ASN A 38 -17.40 0.21 -8.46
N ARG A 39 -16.70 1.30 -8.76
CA ARG A 39 -16.05 2.16 -7.76
C ARG A 39 -17.05 3.02 -6.98
N LEU A 40 -18.31 3.07 -7.41
CA LEU A 40 -19.41 3.69 -6.66
C LEU A 40 -20.05 2.73 -5.64
N GLN A 41 -19.76 1.42 -5.74
CA GLN A 41 -20.23 0.43 -4.77
C GLN A 41 -19.57 0.61 -3.40
N PRO A 42 -20.07 -0.04 -2.32
CA PRO A 42 -19.43 0.01 -1.00
C PRO A 42 -17.94 -0.37 -1.04
N LEU A 43 -17.14 0.36 -0.26
CA LEU A 43 -15.70 0.11 -0.17
C LEU A 43 -15.42 -1.23 0.53
N LYS A 44 -14.32 -1.88 0.14
CA LYS A 44 -13.82 -3.08 0.82
C LYS A 44 -13.14 -2.69 2.12
N ASP A 45 -13.48 -3.35 3.22
CA ASP A 45 -12.80 -3.17 4.51
C ASP A 45 -12.03 -4.43 4.92
N LEU A 46 -11.45 -4.39 6.12
CA LEU A 46 -10.63 -5.48 6.65
C LEU A 46 -11.42 -6.78 6.89
N ASP A 47 -12.74 -6.70 7.07
CA ASP A 47 -13.64 -7.82 7.33
C ASP A 47 -14.27 -8.38 6.04
N GLY A 48 -13.93 -7.80 4.88
CA GLY A 48 -14.35 -8.29 3.58
C GLY A 48 -13.85 -9.71 3.25
N TYR A 49 -14.29 -10.23 2.10
CA TYR A 49 -13.82 -11.52 1.59
C TYR A 49 -12.57 -11.36 0.70
N PHE A 50 -11.52 -12.12 1.01
CA PHE A 50 -10.21 -12.09 0.36
C PHE A 50 -9.84 -13.48 -0.16
N PRO A 51 -10.43 -13.91 -1.30
CA PRO A 51 -10.05 -15.18 -1.91
C PRO A 51 -8.62 -15.12 -2.45
N PHE A 52 -7.96 -16.27 -2.46
CA PHE A 52 -6.74 -16.48 -3.23
C PHE A 52 -7.11 -17.28 -4.47
N HIS A 53 -6.69 -16.83 -5.64
CA HIS A 53 -6.88 -17.53 -6.90
C HIS A 53 -5.50 -17.97 -7.42
N PRO A 54 -5.08 -19.23 -7.15
CA PRO A 54 -3.76 -19.70 -7.55
C PRO A 54 -3.56 -19.56 -9.06
N PRO A 55 -2.44 -18.97 -9.52
CA PRO A 55 -2.13 -18.97 -10.94
C PRO A 55 -1.96 -20.39 -11.47
N LYS A 56 -2.36 -20.61 -12.72
CA LYS A 56 -2.36 -21.95 -13.35
C LYS A 56 -0.97 -22.45 -13.75
N THR A 57 0.03 -21.57 -13.79
CA THR A 57 1.40 -21.89 -14.23
C THR A 57 2.45 -21.22 -13.35
N ASN A 58 3.65 -21.81 -13.28
CA ASN A 58 4.79 -21.24 -12.57
C ASN A 58 5.18 -19.87 -13.10
N GLU A 59 5.10 -19.64 -14.42
CA GLU A 59 5.40 -18.35 -15.03
C GLU A 59 4.42 -17.26 -14.56
N ALA A 60 3.12 -17.56 -14.60
CA ALA A 60 2.09 -16.63 -14.13
C ALA A 60 2.24 -16.35 -12.63
N TRP A 61 2.58 -17.38 -11.84
CA TRP A 61 2.88 -17.21 -10.43
C TRP A 61 4.11 -16.35 -10.19
N ASN A 62 5.22 -16.56 -10.88
CA ASN A 62 6.44 -15.78 -10.68
C ASN A 62 6.20 -14.29 -10.93
N LYS A 63 5.46 -13.94 -12.00
CA LYS A 63 5.07 -12.56 -12.29
C LYS A 63 4.18 -11.97 -11.19
N ARG A 64 3.16 -12.72 -10.74
CA ARG A 64 2.27 -12.26 -9.67
C ARG A 64 3.01 -12.13 -8.34
N ALA A 65 3.85 -13.09 -7.99
CA ALA A 65 4.62 -13.12 -6.76
C ALA A 65 5.61 -11.96 -6.69
N GLU A 66 6.27 -11.61 -7.79
CA GLU A 66 7.11 -10.42 -7.87
C GLU A 66 6.31 -9.13 -7.58
N TYR A 67 5.13 -8.98 -8.20
CA TYR A 67 4.26 -7.83 -7.97
C TYR A 67 3.78 -7.75 -6.52
N VAL A 68 3.29 -8.84 -5.95
CA VAL A 68 2.76 -8.86 -4.56
C VAL A 68 3.90 -8.63 -3.55
N ARG A 69 5.09 -9.21 -3.75
CA ARG A 69 6.26 -8.90 -2.90
C ARG A 69 6.66 -7.44 -2.98
N ARG A 70 6.72 -6.87 -4.20
CA ARG A 70 7.00 -5.44 -4.38
C ARG A 70 5.95 -4.59 -3.67
N ARG A 71 4.67 -4.95 -3.77
CA ARG A 71 3.58 -4.28 -3.08
C ARG A 71 3.74 -4.30 -1.57
N ILE A 72 4.06 -5.46 -0.97
CA ILE A 72 4.34 -5.56 0.47
C ILE A 72 5.51 -4.62 0.82
N LEU A 73 6.61 -4.66 0.07
CA LEU A 73 7.77 -3.80 0.34
C LEU A 73 7.44 -2.30 0.22
N VAL A 74 6.71 -1.88 -0.82
CA VAL A 74 6.29 -0.48 -1.01
C VAL A 74 5.33 -0.03 0.10
N ALA A 75 4.26 -0.79 0.35
CA ALA A 75 3.25 -0.48 1.37
C ALA A 75 3.84 -0.35 2.78
N LEU A 76 4.87 -1.15 3.09
CA LEU A 76 5.56 -1.14 4.37
C LEU A 76 6.72 -0.12 4.45
N GLY A 77 6.93 0.67 3.40
CA GLY A 77 8.02 1.63 3.36
C GLY A 77 9.42 1.01 3.20
N LEU A 78 9.51 -0.27 2.86
CA LEU A 78 10.74 -1.06 2.69
C LEU A 78 11.21 -1.19 1.24
N TRP A 79 10.65 -0.39 0.33
CA TRP A 79 11.16 -0.22 -1.04
C TRP A 79 11.68 1.21 -1.23
N PRO A 80 12.97 1.41 -1.55
CA PRO A 80 14.05 0.43 -1.40
C PRO A 80 14.20 -0.03 0.06
N MET A 81 14.90 -1.15 0.27
CA MET A 81 15.14 -1.66 1.62
C MET A 81 15.96 -0.62 2.42
N PRO A 82 15.60 -0.31 3.68
CA PRO A 82 16.37 0.64 4.48
C PRO A 82 17.83 0.23 4.61
N THR A 83 18.72 1.21 4.69
CA THR A 83 20.15 0.97 4.90
C THR A 83 20.36 0.23 6.23
N ARG A 84 20.99 -0.95 6.17
CA ARG A 84 21.34 -1.70 7.38
C ARG A 84 22.42 -0.94 8.15
N THR A 85 22.13 -0.61 9.41
CA THR A 85 23.09 -0.05 10.38
C THR A 85 23.66 -1.17 11.27
N PRO A 86 24.72 -0.93 12.04
CA PRO A 86 25.17 -1.89 13.06
C PRO A 86 24.04 -2.23 14.04
N LEU A 87 23.93 -3.50 14.45
CA LEU A 87 22.92 -3.94 15.44
C LEU A 87 23.25 -3.46 16.85
N ASN A 88 24.53 -3.34 17.21
CA ASN A 88 24.98 -3.07 18.58
C ASN A 88 24.29 -3.97 19.63
N PRO A 89 24.34 -5.31 19.47
CA PRO A 89 23.58 -6.19 20.35
C PRO A 89 24.21 -6.27 21.73
N VAL A 90 23.35 -6.20 22.75
CA VAL A 90 23.71 -6.47 24.13
C VAL A 90 22.95 -7.71 24.57
N ILE A 91 23.69 -8.72 25.03
CA ILE A 91 23.18 -9.97 25.60
C ILE A 91 23.66 -10.01 27.05
N HIS A 92 22.74 -10.04 28.01
CA HIS A 92 23.07 -9.95 29.43
C HIS A 92 22.09 -10.74 30.31
N GLY A 93 22.34 -10.74 31.63
CA GLY A 93 21.41 -11.32 32.61
C GLY A 93 21.14 -12.81 32.39
N LYS A 94 22.19 -13.61 32.19
CA LYS A 94 22.07 -15.05 31.93
C LYS A 94 21.43 -15.79 33.09
N ILE A 95 20.29 -16.43 32.81
CA ILE A 95 19.53 -17.26 33.74
C ILE A 95 19.70 -18.73 33.35
N ASP A 96 20.06 -19.54 34.32
CA ASP A 96 20.22 -20.98 34.19
C ASP A 96 18.88 -21.72 34.43
N ARG A 97 18.50 -22.62 33.52
CA ARG A 97 17.29 -23.47 33.57
C ARG A 97 17.63 -24.94 33.26
N ASP A 98 18.71 -25.43 33.87
CA ASP A 98 19.21 -26.80 33.78
C ASP A 98 19.62 -27.26 32.37
N GLU A 99 18.67 -27.49 31.48
CA GLU A 99 18.89 -27.96 30.10
C GLU A 99 19.22 -26.81 29.13
N TYR A 100 18.77 -25.59 29.47
CA TYR A 100 18.94 -24.40 28.65
C TYR A 100 19.26 -23.17 29.52
N THR A 101 19.58 -22.07 28.85
CA THR A 101 19.76 -20.76 29.47
C THR A 101 18.88 -19.74 28.78
N VAL A 102 18.48 -18.70 29.51
CA VAL A 102 17.75 -17.55 28.95
C VAL A 102 18.54 -16.29 29.22
N GLU A 103 18.73 -15.47 28.20
CA GLU A 103 19.46 -14.21 28.27
C GLU A 103 18.57 -13.05 27.81
N LYS A 104 18.73 -11.89 28.43
CA LYS A 104 18.08 -10.63 28.05
C LYS A 104 18.81 -10.07 26.83
N VAL A 105 18.07 -9.61 25.83
CA VAL A 105 18.67 -9.06 24.61
C VAL A 105 18.02 -7.74 24.23
N TYR A 106 18.84 -6.77 23.87
CA TYR A 106 18.40 -5.62 23.09
C TYR A 106 19.43 -5.22 22.04
N PHE A 107 18.95 -4.65 20.93
CA PHE A 107 19.78 -4.17 19.82
C PHE A 107 19.03 -3.14 18.98
N GLU A 108 19.74 -2.38 18.14
CA GLU A 108 19.17 -1.34 17.28
C GLU A 108 18.63 -1.90 15.96
N SER A 109 17.35 -1.65 15.69
CA SER A 109 16.75 -1.88 14.37
C SER A 109 16.94 -0.68 13.44
N TYR A 110 16.76 0.53 13.98
CA TYR A 110 17.25 1.79 13.42
C TYR A 110 18.14 2.47 14.47
N PRO A 111 18.97 3.45 14.10
CA PRO A 111 19.77 4.20 15.06
C PRO A 111 18.93 4.71 16.25
N GLY A 112 19.25 4.21 17.44
CA GLY A 112 18.52 4.53 18.69
C GLY A 112 17.10 3.96 18.82
N PHE A 113 16.62 3.10 17.90
CA PHE A 113 15.34 2.39 18.02
C PHE A 113 15.56 0.91 18.33
N TYR A 114 15.23 0.51 19.54
CA TYR A 114 15.62 -0.78 20.09
C TYR A 114 14.56 -1.87 19.91
N VAL A 115 15.02 -3.04 19.47
CA VAL A 115 14.33 -4.32 19.62
C VAL A 115 14.76 -4.92 20.95
N THR A 116 13.81 -5.51 21.67
CA THR A 116 14.03 -6.15 22.97
C THR A 116 13.47 -7.56 22.95
N GLY A 117 14.05 -8.47 23.74
CA GLY A 117 13.59 -9.85 23.79
C GLY A 117 14.36 -10.75 24.74
N SER A 118 14.00 -12.05 24.69
CA SER A 118 14.65 -13.12 25.43
C SER A 118 15.23 -14.15 24.47
N LEU A 119 16.50 -14.50 24.67
CA LEU A 119 17.27 -15.48 23.89
C LEU A 119 17.39 -16.77 24.70
N TYR A 120 16.76 -17.85 24.22
CA TYR A 120 16.82 -19.17 24.81
C TYR A 120 17.88 -20.00 24.07
N ARG A 121 18.83 -20.58 24.80
CA ARG A 121 19.94 -21.36 24.23
C ARG A 121 20.10 -22.71 24.93
N PRO A 122 20.23 -23.81 24.19
CA PRO A 122 20.47 -25.12 24.79
C PRO A 122 21.90 -25.19 25.35
N LYS A 123 22.11 -25.83 26.52
CA LYS A 123 23.46 -25.90 27.13
C LYS A 123 24.36 -26.98 26.54
N GLN A 124 23.83 -28.15 26.23
CA GLN A 124 24.64 -29.35 25.94
C GLN A 124 24.72 -29.62 24.45
N THR A 125 25.60 -28.87 23.76
CA THR A 125 25.51 -28.79 22.31
C THR A 125 26.86 -28.50 21.66
N GLN A 126 27.38 -29.44 20.85
CA GLN A 126 28.46 -29.16 19.89
C GLN A 126 27.87 -28.68 18.55
N GLY A 127 28.53 -27.71 17.90
CA GLY A 127 28.17 -27.22 16.55
C GLY A 127 27.02 -26.20 16.50
N ARG A 128 26.72 -25.74 15.27
CA ARG A 128 25.64 -24.79 14.97
C ARG A 128 24.26 -25.43 15.05
N ARG A 129 23.27 -24.67 15.51
CA ARG A 129 21.90 -25.11 15.83
C ARG A 129 20.87 -24.40 14.99
N PRO A 130 19.75 -25.05 14.64
CA PRO A 130 18.61 -24.35 14.06
C PRO A 130 18.16 -23.18 14.92
N GLY A 131 17.84 -22.06 14.26
CA GLY A 131 17.33 -20.86 14.91
C GLY A 131 15.82 -20.77 14.78
N VAL A 132 15.11 -20.26 15.79
CA VAL A 132 13.67 -19.98 15.70
C VAL A 132 13.37 -18.56 16.16
N LEU A 133 12.74 -17.76 15.30
CA LEU A 133 12.12 -16.50 15.68
C LEU A 133 10.68 -16.72 16.16
N CYS A 134 10.36 -16.10 17.28
CA CYS A 134 9.09 -16.26 17.97
C CYS A 134 8.38 -14.90 18.16
N PRO A 135 7.93 -14.19 17.10
CA PRO A 135 7.07 -13.03 17.29
C PRO A 135 5.81 -13.40 18.10
N HIS A 136 5.34 -12.48 18.92
CA HIS A 136 4.06 -12.61 19.62
C HIS A 136 2.99 -11.71 18.99
N GLY A 137 1.73 -11.98 19.32
CA GLY A 137 0.58 -11.14 19.00
C GLY A 137 0.12 -10.34 20.21
N HIS A 138 -1.13 -9.87 20.20
CA HIS A 138 -1.68 -8.92 21.18
C HIS A 138 -2.07 -9.56 22.54
N TRP A 139 -1.23 -10.43 23.08
CA TRP A 139 -1.39 -10.90 24.47
C TRP A 139 -1.07 -9.78 25.45
N ALA A 140 -1.81 -9.73 26.57
CA ALA A 140 -1.59 -8.71 27.59
C ALA A 140 -0.14 -8.72 28.09
N ASN A 141 0.51 -7.55 28.13
CA ASN A 141 1.93 -7.41 28.50
C ASN A 141 2.93 -8.17 27.59
N GLY A 142 2.51 -8.71 26.44
CA GLY A 142 3.40 -9.30 25.43
C GLY A 142 4.22 -10.45 25.99
N ARG A 143 5.55 -10.40 25.84
CA ARG A 143 6.49 -11.40 26.38
C ARG A 143 6.33 -11.68 27.88
N PHE A 144 5.78 -10.74 28.66
CA PHE A 144 5.50 -10.89 30.09
C PHE A 144 4.14 -11.51 30.42
N TYR A 145 3.40 -12.00 29.41
CA TYR A 145 2.04 -12.52 29.59
C TYR A 145 1.99 -13.66 30.61
N ASP A 146 1.01 -13.54 31.51
CA ASP A 146 0.59 -14.52 32.50
C ASP A 146 -0.94 -14.48 32.58
N GLN A 147 -1.61 -15.57 32.18
CA GLN A 147 -3.07 -15.64 32.20
C GLN A 147 -3.67 -15.97 33.56
N GLY A 148 -2.81 -16.29 34.54
CA GLY A 148 -3.22 -16.65 35.90
C GLY A 148 -3.65 -18.12 36.04
N PRO A 149 -3.56 -18.68 37.26
CA PRO A 149 -3.76 -20.11 37.50
C PRO A 149 -5.21 -20.58 37.28
N GLU A 150 -6.21 -19.74 37.55
CA GLU A 150 -7.62 -20.12 37.38
C GLU A 150 -7.96 -20.40 35.91
N GLU A 151 -7.54 -19.49 35.02
CA GLU A 151 -7.76 -19.63 33.59
C GLU A 151 -7.02 -20.85 33.01
N VAL A 152 -5.80 -21.10 33.47
CA VAL A 152 -5.05 -22.29 33.07
C VAL A 152 -5.75 -23.57 33.49
N ARG A 153 -6.21 -23.66 34.74
CA ARG A 153 -6.93 -24.85 35.22
C ARG A 153 -8.20 -25.09 34.40
N ARG A 154 -8.91 -24.02 34.01
CA ARG A 154 -10.04 -24.11 33.08
C ARG A 154 -9.61 -24.66 31.72
N GLN A 155 -8.53 -24.15 31.15
CA GLN A 155 -7.99 -24.63 29.88
C GLN A 155 -7.49 -26.08 29.94
N ILE A 156 -6.94 -26.52 31.08
CA ILE A 156 -6.55 -27.92 31.30
C ILE A 156 -7.79 -28.83 31.28
N VAL A 157 -8.85 -28.45 32.00
CA VAL A 157 -10.12 -29.20 31.99
C VAL A 157 -10.72 -29.29 30.59
N GLN A 158 -10.57 -28.24 29.78
CA GLN A 158 -11.01 -28.20 28.39
C GLN A 158 -10.08 -28.96 27.42
N GLY A 159 -8.92 -29.42 27.88
CA GLY A 159 -7.89 -30.05 27.03
C GLY A 159 -7.12 -29.07 26.13
N ALA A 160 -7.27 -27.76 26.36
CA ALA A 160 -6.54 -26.71 25.64
C ALA A 160 -5.08 -26.61 26.10
N GLU A 161 -4.84 -26.77 27.40
CA GLU A 161 -3.51 -26.75 28.02
C GLU A 161 -3.26 -28.04 28.79
N ARG A 162 -1.99 -28.28 29.15
CA ARG A 162 -1.57 -29.54 29.82
C ARG A 162 -0.96 -29.33 31.20
N PHE A 163 -0.25 -28.24 31.41
CA PHE A 163 0.51 -27.97 32.62
C PHE A 163 0.15 -26.64 33.24
N GLU A 164 0.21 -26.55 34.57
CA GLU A 164 -0.24 -25.36 35.28
C GLU A 164 0.74 -24.20 35.10
N GLU A 165 2.04 -24.39 35.32
CA GLU A 165 3.00 -23.30 35.16
C GLU A 165 3.22 -22.96 33.69
N GLY A 166 3.45 -23.94 32.82
CA GLY A 166 3.59 -23.72 31.39
C GLY A 166 2.33 -23.13 30.74
N GLY A 167 1.14 -23.57 31.17
CA GLY A 167 -0.12 -23.03 30.67
C GLY A 167 -0.28 -21.53 30.98
N ARG A 168 0.35 -21.00 32.03
CA ARG A 168 0.23 -19.57 32.38
C ARG A 168 0.81 -18.66 31.30
N SER A 169 1.83 -19.12 30.57
CA SER A 169 2.44 -18.37 29.48
C SER A 169 2.68 -19.26 28.26
N PRO A 170 1.68 -19.41 27.36
CA PRO A 170 1.87 -20.16 26.12
C PRO A 170 3.02 -19.61 25.25
N LEU A 171 3.36 -18.33 25.41
CA LEU A 171 4.49 -17.68 24.74
C LEU A 171 5.83 -18.23 25.22
N GLN A 172 6.03 -18.37 26.53
CA GLN A 172 7.24 -18.99 27.08
C GLN A 172 7.27 -20.49 26.78
N SER A 173 6.14 -21.20 26.89
CA SER A 173 6.06 -22.66 26.67
C SER A 173 6.53 -23.07 25.28
N ARG A 174 6.13 -22.30 24.25
CA ARG A 174 6.63 -22.50 22.89
C ARG A 174 8.16 -22.38 22.82
N CYS A 175 8.73 -21.36 23.47
CA CYS A 175 10.17 -21.11 23.44
C CYS A 175 10.94 -22.19 24.21
N VAL A 176 10.44 -22.58 25.38
CA VAL A 176 11.02 -23.62 26.23
C VAL A 176 11.04 -24.97 25.52
N GLN A 177 9.95 -25.38 24.89
CA GLN A 177 9.93 -26.64 24.18
C GLN A 177 10.87 -26.61 22.96
N LEU A 178 10.91 -25.51 22.21
CA LEU A 178 11.79 -25.39 21.04
C LEU A 178 13.28 -25.40 21.43
N VAL A 179 13.66 -24.78 22.55
CA VAL A 179 15.05 -24.85 23.04
C VAL A 179 15.40 -26.24 23.57
N LYS A 180 14.47 -26.94 24.24
CA LYS A 180 14.61 -28.37 24.58
C LYS A 180 14.71 -29.26 23.34
N MET A 181 14.09 -28.84 22.23
CA MET A 181 14.27 -29.46 20.90
C MET A 181 15.60 -29.10 20.21
N GLY A 182 16.52 -28.45 20.93
CA GLY A 182 17.87 -28.14 20.45
C GLY A 182 17.97 -26.90 19.56
N CYS A 183 16.94 -26.05 19.52
CA CYS A 183 16.98 -24.80 18.76
C CYS A 183 17.50 -23.62 19.61
N VAL A 184 18.14 -22.64 18.97
CA VAL A 184 18.32 -21.31 19.57
C VAL A 184 17.06 -20.50 19.27
N VAL A 185 16.38 -20.00 20.29
CA VAL A 185 15.09 -19.32 20.13
C VAL A 185 15.19 -17.87 20.54
N PHE A 186 14.76 -16.95 19.67
CA PHE A 186 14.65 -15.54 20.01
C PHE A 186 13.19 -15.10 19.99
N HIS A 187 12.68 -14.78 21.18
CA HIS A 187 11.34 -14.23 21.41
C HIS A 187 11.46 -12.74 21.65
N TYR A 188 10.99 -11.95 20.70
CA TYR A 188 11.14 -10.50 20.71
C TYR A 188 9.81 -9.78 20.85
N ASP A 189 9.90 -8.57 21.36
CA ASP A 189 8.77 -7.73 21.68
C ASP A 189 8.21 -7.05 20.42
N MET A 190 6.89 -7.04 20.29
CA MET A 190 6.20 -6.12 19.39
C MET A 190 6.44 -4.67 19.84
N ILE A 191 6.42 -3.74 18.89
CA ILE A 191 6.49 -2.30 19.20
C ILE A 191 5.34 -1.94 20.16
N GLY A 192 5.64 -1.24 21.26
CA GLY A 192 4.66 -0.84 22.27
C GLY A 192 4.36 -1.91 23.33
N TYR A 193 4.95 -3.10 23.24
CA TYR A 193 4.76 -4.18 24.23
C TYR A 193 6.01 -4.45 25.03
N ALA A 194 5.81 -4.98 26.25
CA ALA A 194 6.88 -5.35 27.18
C ALA A 194 7.93 -4.23 27.30
N ASP A 195 9.19 -4.47 26.92
CA ASP A 195 10.27 -3.48 27.04
C ASP A 195 10.40 -2.53 25.83
N SER A 196 9.75 -2.85 24.71
CA SER A 196 9.75 -2.02 23.50
C SER A 196 8.73 -0.88 23.64
N GLN A 197 9.11 0.17 24.37
CA GLN A 197 8.19 1.24 24.77
C GLN A 197 8.53 2.63 24.19
N GLN A 198 9.50 2.72 23.27
CA GLN A 198 9.86 4.03 22.68
C GLN A 198 8.73 4.61 21.81
N ILE A 199 7.97 3.74 21.14
CA ILE A 199 6.66 4.03 20.57
C ILE A 199 5.65 3.25 21.41
N PRO A 200 4.79 3.92 22.20
CA PRO A 200 3.89 3.25 23.15
C PRO A 200 2.73 2.53 22.46
N ALA A 201 2.09 1.58 23.14
CA ALA A 201 0.96 0.80 22.62
C ALA A 201 -0.23 1.68 22.20
N GLU A 202 -0.40 2.82 22.86
CA GLU A 202 -1.43 3.83 22.62
C GLU A 202 -1.31 4.40 21.20
N ILE A 203 -0.09 4.49 20.67
CA ILE A 203 0.19 4.86 19.29
C ILE A 203 0.26 3.62 18.40
N ALA A 204 1.03 2.60 18.77
CA ALA A 204 1.28 1.45 17.90
C ALA A 204 0.02 0.60 17.60
N HIS A 205 -0.89 0.46 18.58
CA HIS A 205 -1.99 -0.52 18.54
C HIS A 205 -3.38 0.08 18.77
N ARG A 206 -3.45 1.18 19.53
CA ARG A 206 -4.72 1.80 19.96
C ARG A 206 -4.95 3.18 19.33
N PHE A 207 -4.17 3.55 18.32
CA PHE A 207 -4.37 4.81 17.62
C PHE A 207 -5.79 4.88 17.07
N SER A 208 -6.48 5.98 17.39
CA SER A 208 -7.89 6.17 17.05
C SER A 208 -8.17 7.54 16.45
N LYS A 209 -7.44 8.59 16.84
CA LYS A 209 -7.66 9.96 16.39
C LYS A 209 -6.38 10.57 15.83
N GLN A 210 -6.53 11.34 14.76
CA GLN A 210 -5.47 12.16 14.21
C GLN A 210 -4.90 13.08 15.30
N ARG A 211 -3.59 13.30 15.25
CA ARG A 211 -2.84 14.16 16.16
C ARG A 211 -2.49 15.45 15.41
N PRO A 212 -3.26 16.55 15.51
CA PRO A 212 -3.04 17.74 14.69
C PRO A 212 -1.62 18.32 14.82
N GLU A 213 -1.00 18.19 16.00
CA GLU A 213 0.38 18.57 16.27
C GLU A 213 1.43 17.72 15.54
N MET A 214 1.02 16.58 14.98
CA MET A 214 1.84 15.69 14.15
C MET A 214 1.55 15.82 12.65
N ASN A 215 0.51 16.57 12.27
CA ASN A 215 0.06 16.73 10.87
C ASN A 215 0.71 17.97 10.23
N THR A 216 2.03 18.03 10.30
CA THR A 216 2.86 19.15 9.84
C THR A 216 3.66 18.75 8.60
N ILE A 217 4.01 19.71 7.75
CA ILE A 217 4.81 19.46 6.52
C ILE A 217 6.23 18.99 6.88
N GLU A 218 6.75 19.40 8.03
CA GLU A 218 8.04 19.00 8.58
C GLU A 218 7.84 18.46 10.00
N ASN A 219 8.71 17.56 10.46
CA ASN A 219 8.65 17.01 11.82
C ASN A 219 7.31 16.33 12.15
N TRP A 220 6.76 15.57 11.20
CA TRP A 220 5.51 14.85 11.38
C TRP A 220 5.68 13.58 12.24
N GLY A 221 4.55 13.05 12.70
CA GLY A 221 4.47 11.76 13.42
C GLY A 221 3.76 10.68 12.60
N LEU A 222 3.79 9.44 13.09
CA LEU A 222 3.05 8.29 12.58
C LEU A 222 1.56 8.61 12.44
N PHE A 223 0.93 7.98 11.45
CA PHE A 223 -0.47 8.14 11.06
C PHE A 223 -0.86 9.51 10.49
N SER A 224 0.06 10.49 10.50
CA SER A 224 -0.16 11.78 9.84
C SER A 224 -0.25 11.62 8.31
N PRO A 225 -0.87 12.56 7.60
CA PRO A 225 -0.85 12.59 6.14
C PRO A 225 0.57 12.49 5.56
N GLN A 226 1.54 13.15 6.19
CA GLN A 226 2.94 13.12 5.77
C GLN A 226 3.58 11.74 5.99
N ALA A 227 3.32 11.07 7.12
CA ALA A 227 3.80 9.71 7.34
C ALA A 227 3.25 8.76 6.27
N GLU A 228 1.95 8.85 5.94
CA GLU A 228 1.35 8.02 4.90
C GLU A 228 1.87 8.36 3.48
N ALA A 229 2.06 9.64 3.17
CA ALA A 229 2.66 10.10 1.91
C ALA A 229 4.13 9.65 1.76
N HIS A 230 4.80 9.31 2.87
CA HIS A 230 6.14 8.73 2.91
C HIS A 230 6.16 7.21 3.20
N LEU A 231 5.00 6.55 3.24
CA LEU A 231 4.86 5.11 3.54
C LEU A 231 5.50 4.69 4.88
N GLN A 232 5.40 5.55 5.89
CA GLN A 232 5.91 5.32 7.24
C GLN A 232 4.79 4.83 8.14
N SER A 233 4.80 3.54 8.48
CA SER A 233 3.76 2.89 9.27
C SER A 233 4.34 2.05 10.41
N VAL A 234 3.53 1.83 11.45
CA VAL A 234 3.89 0.92 12.56
C VAL A 234 4.17 -0.48 12.05
N MET A 235 3.36 -0.98 11.10
CA MET A 235 3.58 -2.28 10.47
C MET A 235 4.92 -2.34 9.72
N GLY A 236 5.31 -1.26 9.03
CA GLY A 236 6.60 -1.12 8.38
C GLY A 236 7.77 -1.18 9.36
N LEU A 237 7.70 -0.40 10.45
CA LEU A 237 8.69 -0.44 11.52
C LEU A 237 8.81 -1.85 12.14
N GLN A 238 7.68 -2.49 12.46
CA GLN A 238 7.65 -3.82 13.06
C GLN A 238 8.20 -4.90 12.12
N THR A 239 7.91 -4.79 10.82
CA THR A 239 8.44 -5.72 9.81
C THR A 239 9.94 -5.53 9.64
N TRP A 240 10.44 -4.30 9.65
CA TRP A 240 11.88 -4.04 9.66
C TRP A 240 12.54 -4.60 10.92
N SER A 241 11.98 -4.37 12.11
CA SER A 241 12.47 -4.99 13.35
C SER A 241 12.51 -6.52 13.24
N SER A 242 11.54 -7.15 12.58
CA SER A 242 11.54 -8.60 12.33
C SER A 242 12.69 -9.05 11.40
N ILE A 243 12.99 -8.29 10.34
CA ILE A 243 14.15 -8.52 9.46
C ILE A 243 15.46 -8.36 10.24
N ARG A 244 15.53 -7.38 11.14
CA ARG A 244 16.68 -7.13 12.01
C ARG A 244 16.84 -8.22 13.09
N CYS A 245 15.75 -8.85 13.53
CA CYS A 245 15.81 -10.05 14.37
C CYS A 245 16.45 -11.23 13.64
N LEU A 246 16.20 -11.40 12.33
CA LEU A 246 16.89 -12.41 11.53
C LEU A 246 18.38 -12.06 11.39
N ASP A 247 18.73 -10.77 11.17
CA ASP A 247 20.13 -10.32 11.13
C ASP A 247 20.85 -10.65 12.45
N PHE A 248 20.20 -10.38 13.59
CA PHE A 248 20.72 -10.73 14.92
C PHE A 248 20.88 -12.24 15.09
N LEU A 249 19.79 -13.01 14.92
CA LEU A 249 19.80 -14.45 15.17
C LEU A 249 20.82 -15.18 14.30
N THR A 250 20.92 -14.83 13.01
CA THR A 250 21.88 -15.46 12.08
C THR A 250 23.33 -15.00 12.26
N SER A 251 23.56 -13.92 13.03
CA SER A 251 24.91 -13.49 13.39
C SER A 251 25.51 -14.26 14.57
N LEU A 252 24.68 -14.97 15.35
CA LEU A 252 25.15 -15.74 16.51
C LEU A 252 26.01 -16.94 16.05
N PRO A 253 27.19 -17.17 16.67
CA PRO A 253 28.15 -18.17 16.18
C PRO A 253 27.68 -19.62 16.29
N ASP A 254 26.71 -19.88 17.17
CA ASP A 254 26.07 -21.18 17.41
C ASP A 254 24.75 -21.35 16.66
N VAL A 255 24.35 -20.41 15.80
CA VAL A 255 23.17 -20.54 14.95
C VAL A 255 23.54 -20.99 13.53
N ASP A 256 22.78 -21.93 13.01
CA ASP A 256 22.82 -22.38 11.63
C ASP A 256 21.87 -21.52 10.78
N ALA A 257 22.45 -20.60 10.01
CA ALA A 257 21.70 -19.65 9.20
C ALA A 257 20.85 -20.29 8.08
N ASP A 258 21.11 -21.55 7.72
CA ASP A 258 20.32 -22.28 6.72
C ASP A 258 19.12 -23.02 7.33
N ARG A 259 19.03 -23.10 8.67
CA ARG A 259 17.96 -23.79 9.40
C ARG A 259 17.23 -22.83 10.33
N ILE A 260 16.57 -21.85 9.72
CA ILE A 260 15.78 -20.84 10.44
C ILE A 260 14.28 -21.12 10.34
N ALA A 261 13.57 -21.09 11.46
CA ALA A 261 12.12 -21.09 11.51
C ALA A 261 11.56 -19.77 12.04
N VAL A 262 10.31 -19.46 11.67
CA VAL A 262 9.55 -18.34 12.24
C VAL A 262 8.16 -18.82 12.63
N THR A 263 7.73 -18.53 13.85
CA THR A 263 6.38 -18.86 14.31
C THR A 263 5.81 -17.85 15.29
N GLY A 264 4.54 -17.53 15.13
CA GLY A 264 3.79 -16.62 15.98
C GLY A 264 2.30 -16.82 15.76
N ALA A 265 1.48 -16.33 16.68
CA ALA A 265 0.03 -16.41 16.56
C ALA A 265 -0.61 -15.02 16.53
N SER A 266 -1.79 -14.90 15.91
CA SER A 266 -2.53 -13.64 15.79
C SER A 266 -1.66 -12.58 15.07
N GLY A 267 -1.45 -11.40 15.64
CA GLY A 267 -0.48 -10.41 15.14
C GLY A 267 0.97 -10.94 14.99
N GLY A 268 1.36 -11.95 15.77
CA GLY A 268 2.62 -12.68 15.56
C GLY A 268 2.58 -13.62 14.35
N GLY A 269 1.39 -14.13 14.02
CA GLY A 269 1.11 -14.84 12.77
C GLY A 269 1.22 -13.91 11.57
N THR A 270 0.67 -12.69 11.67
CA THR A 270 0.86 -11.61 10.67
C THR A 270 2.33 -11.33 10.42
N GLN A 271 3.12 -11.12 11.46
CA GLN A 271 4.58 -10.94 11.34
C GLN A 271 5.25 -12.15 10.67
N THR A 272 4.82 -13.37 11.01
CA THR A 272 5.41 -14.61 10.48
C THR A 272 5.23 -14.75 8.97
N PHE A 273 3.99 -14.63 8.45
CA PHE A 273 3.76 -14.81 7.01
C PHE A 273 4.22 -13.60 6.19
N ILE A 274 4.20 -12.37 6.73
CA ILE A 274 4.77 -11.20 6.05
C ILE A 274 6.29 -11.35 5.93
N LEU A 275 6.98 -11.74 7.01
CA LEU A 275 8.42 -11.97 6.97
C LEU A 275 8.78 -13.10 5.99
N GLY A 276 8.03 -14.21 6.00
CA GLY A 276 8.22 -15.30 5.04
C GLY A 276 7.98 -14.89 3.59
N ALA A 277 7.07 -13.95 3.33
CA ALA A 277 6.81 -13.46 1.99
C ALA A 277 7.98 -12.65 1.39
N ILE A 278 8.71 -11.89 2.21
CA ILE A 278 9.70 -10.89 1.74
C ILE A 278 11.15 -11.21 2.07
N ASP A 279 11.42 -12.10 3.03
CA ASP A 279 12.77 -12.48 3.42
C ASP A 279 13.04 -13.95 3.06
N PRO A 280 14.08 -14.25 2.28
CA PRO A 280 14.35 -15.61 1.83
C PRO A 280 15.06 -16.48 2.88
N ARG A 281 15.45 -15.96 4.06
CA ARG A 281 16.22 -16.74 5.05
C ARG A 281 15.42 -17.82 5.79
N PRO A 282 14.14 -17.62 6.19
CA PRO A 282 13.38 -18.68 6.83
C PRO A 282 13.29 -19.94 5.95
N ALA A 283 13.62 -21.08 6.51
CA ALA A 283 13.52 -22.39 5.88
C ALA A 283 12.13 -23.01 6.07
N VAL A 284 11.44 -22.69 7.17
CA VAL A 284 10.08 -23.14 7.49
C VAL A 284 9.36 -22.04 8.28
N ILE A 285 8.05 -21.86 8.04
CA ILE A 285 7.23 -20.95 8.84
C ILE A 285 5.99 -21.64 9.39
N PHE A 286 5.52 -21.13 10.52
CA PHE A 286 4.28 -21.57 11.16
C PHE A 286 3.48 -20.38 11.72
N PRO A 287 2.74 -19.64 10.87
CA PRO A 287 1.75 -18.66 11.33
C PRO A 287 0.52 -19.37 11.92
N ALA A 288 0.25 -19.14 13.20
CA ALA A 288 -0.90 -19.69 13.90
C ALA A 288 -2.07 -18.69 13.94
N VAL A 289 -3.30 -19.20 13.72
CA VAL A 289 -4.58 -18.48 13.92
C VAL A 289 -4.62 -17.06 13.31
N MET A 290 -4.11 -16.90 12.08
CA MET A 290 -4.15 -15.60 11.39
C MET A 290 -4.40 -15.65 9.89
N VAL A 291 -3.78 -16.60 9.17
CA VAL A 291 -4.01 -16.76 7.72
C VAL A 291 -5.48 -17.06 7.49
N SER A 292 -6.16 -16.21 6.72
CA SER A 292 -7.61 -16.25 6.55
C SER A 292 -8.07 -15.52 5.29
N THR A 293 -9.21 -15.96 4.76
CA THR A 293 -9.96 -15.26 3.69
C THR A 293 -10.93 -14.22 4.23
N ALA A 294 -11.17 -14.21 5.55
CA ALA A 294 -11.91 -13.17 6.28
C ALA A 294 -10.91 -12.27 7.05
N MET A 295 -11.39 -11.31 7.86
CA MET A 295 -10.63 -10.44 8.79
C MET A 295 -9.10 -10.39 8.58
N GLN A 296 -8.61 -9.33 7.96
CA GLN A 296 -7.22 -9.27 7.48
C GLN A 296 -6.18 -8.77 8.50
N GLY A 297 -6.61 -8.44 9.72
CA GLY A 297 -5.80 -7.86 10.80
C GLY A 297 -6.55 -6.70 11.42
N GLY A 298 -6.93 -6.79 12.70
CA GLY A 298 -7.73 -5.76 13.37
C GLY A 298 -6.88 -4.56 13.83
N CYS A 299 -5.59 -4.79 14.08
CA CYS A 299 -4.71 -3.79 14.67
C CYS A 299 -4.05 -2.87 13.63
N THR A 300 -3.70 -1.65 14.05
CA THR A 300 -2.90 -0.70 13.26
C THR A 300 -1.51 -1.25 12.92
N CYS A 301 -0.94 -2.14 13.73
CA CYS A 301 0.35 -2.78 13.45
C CYS A 301 0.28 -3.89 12.38
N GLU A 302 -0.92 -4.24 11.89
CA GLU A 302 -1.16 -5.30 10.90
C GLU A 302 -1.69 -4.76 9.57
N ASN A 303 -1.73 -3.43 9.45
CA ASN A 303 -2.30 -2.71 8.33
C ASN A 303 -1.38 -1.57 7.89
N ALA A 304 -1.38 -1.30 6.58
CA ALA A 304 -0.72 -0.16 5.96
C ALA A 304 -1.50 0.21 4.70
N CYS A 305 -1.39 1.46 4.25
CA CYS A 305 -1.90 1.84 2.94
C CYS A 305 -1.28 0.97 1.83
N LEU A 306 -2.04 0.72 0.76
CA LEU A 306 -1.66 -0.06 -0.44
C LEU A 306 -1.49 -1.58 -0.26
N LEU A 307 -1.47 -2.08 0.97
CA LEU A 307 -1.05 -3.45 1.28
C LEU A 307 -1.90 -4.53 0.62
N ARG A 308 -3.23 -4.48 0.78
CA ARG A 308 -4.20 -5.55 0.44
C ARG A 308 -5.21 -5.17 -0.64
N ILE A 309 -4.90 -4.21 -1.51
CA ILE A 309 -5.77 -3.93 -2.67
C ILE A 309 -5.65 -5.10 -3.65
N GLU A 310 -6.76 -5.80 -3.95
CA GLU A 310 -6.81 -6.98 -4.83
C GLU A 310 -5.89 -8.15 -4.40
N THR A 311 -5.59 -8.27 -3.11
CA THR A 311 -4.79 -9.37 -2.53
C THR A 311 -5.15 -9.54 -1.05
N GLY A 312 -4.63 -10.56 -0.36
CA GLY A 312 -4.93 -10.82 1.05
C GLY A 312 -3.99 -11.84 1.70
N ASN A 313 -4.25 -12.13 2.97
CA ASN A 313 -3.36 -12.92 3.84
C ASN A 313 -3.06 -14.33 3.30
N VAL A 314 -4.00 -14.97 2.59
CA VAL A 314 -3.76 -16.29 1.96
C VAL A 314 -2.74 -16.19 0.83
N GLU A 315 -2.84 -15.19 -0.05
CA GLU A 315 -1.86 -14.97 -1.12
C GLU A 315 -0.50 -14.57 -0.55
N PHE A 316 -0.46 -13.78 0.53
CA PHE A 316 0.79 -13.46 1.23
C PHE A 316 1.47 -14.72 1.79
N ALA A 317 0.70 -15.62 2.41
CA ALA A 317 1.24 -16.90 2.87
C ALA A 317 1.73 -17.77 1.69
N ALA A 318 1.02 -17.75 0.56
CA ALA A 318 1.42 -18.47 -0.65
C ALA A 318 2.80 -18.02 -1.19
N LEU A 319 3.21 -16.76 -0.96
CA LEU A 319 4.55 -16.27 -1.34
C LEU A 319 5.70 -17.02 -0.67
N PHE A 320 5.46 -17.82 0.37
CA PHE A 320 6.48 -18.67 0.96
C PHE A 320 6.75 -19.93 0.13
N ALA A 321 5.85 -20.30 -0.78
CA ALA A 321 6.02 -21.45 -1.65
C ALA A 321 7.32 -21.32 -2.50
N PRO A 322 8.06 -22.41 -2.73
CA PRO A 322 7.72 -23.80 -2.41
C PRO A 322 8.10 -24.25 -0.98
N LYS A 323 8.55 -23.35 -0.10
CA LYS A 323 9.04 -23.73 1.23
C LYS A 323 7.93 -24.17 2.20
N PRO A 324 8.26 -24.99 3.21
CA PRO A 324 7.33 -25.51 4.20
C PRO A 324 6.51 -24.45 4.98
N LEU A 325 5.20 -24.38 4.70
CA LEU A 325 4.21 -23.54 5.40
C LEU A 325 3.24 -24.40 6.22
N GLY A 326 3.35 -24.34 7.55
CA GLY A 326 2.35 -24.92 8.46
C GLY A 326 1.44 -23.84 9.04
N MET A 327 0.19 -24.14 9.37
CA MET A 327 -0.68 -23.19 10.06
C MET A 327 -1.73 -23.88 10.92
N THR A 328 -2.30 -23.14 11.87
CA THR A 328 -3.46 -23.56 12.67
C THR A 328 -4.64 -22.63 12.43
N ALA A 329 -5.85 -23.17 12.64
CA ALA A 329 -7.09 -22.40 12.71
C ALA A 329 -7.81 -22.65 14.04
N ALA A 330 -8.64 -21.70 14.48
CA ALA A 330 -9.43 -21.76 15.71
C ALA A 330 -10.87 -21.27 15.46
N ASN A 331 -11.71 -21.22 16.50
CA ASN A 331 -13.05 -20.65 16.45
C ASN A 331 -13.02 -19.12 16.34
N ASP A 332 -12.41 -18.61 15.28
CA ASP A 332 -12.24 -17.19 15.02
C ASP A 332 -12.34 -16.93 13.50
N TRP A 333 -11.77 -15.83 13.01
CA TRP A 333 -11.75 -15.50 11.57
C TRP A 333 -11.06 -16.55 10.69
N THR A 334 -10.26 -17.45 11.25
CA THR A 334 -9.60 -18.54 10.53
C THR A 334 -10.44 -19.80 10.39
N LYS A 335 -11.61 -19.89 11.05
CA LYS A 335 -12.44 -21.10 11.10
C LYS A 335 -12.85 -21.66 9.73
N GLU A 336 -12.94 -20.79 8.71
CA GLU A 336 -13.33 -21.18 7.37
C GLU A 336 -12.16 -21.74 6.54
N MET A 337 -10.92 -21.70 7.03
CA MET A 337 -9.72 -22.04 6.25
C MET A 337 -9.76 -23.44 5.63
N GLU A 338 -10.39 -24.42 6.28
CA GLU A 338 -10.56 -25.77 5.72
C GLU A 338 -11.39 -25.78 4.43
N THR A 339 -12.31 -24.84 4.29
CA THR A 339 -13.25 -24.74 3.16
C THR A 339 -12.89 -23.66 2.15
N LYS A 340 -12.20 -22.59 2.58
CA LYS A 340 -11.81 -21.44 1.75
C LYS A 340 -10.42 -20.97 2.17
N GLY A 341 -9.49 -20.88 1.25
CA GLY A 341 -8.10 -20.45 1.49
C GLY A 341 -7.11 -21.61 1.51
N PHE A 342 -7.27 -22.60 2.38
CA PHE A 342 -6.35 -23.76 2.42
C PHE A 342 -6.47 -24.70 1.21
N PRO A 343 -7.67 -24.99 0.66
CA PRO A 343 -7.77 -25.72 -0.60
C PRO A 343 -6.95 -25.07 -1.73
N GLU A 344 -7.02 -23.76 -1.87
CA GLU A 344 -6.30 -22.98 -2.87
C GLU A 344 -4.79 -22.96 -2.59
N LEU A 345 -4.37 -22.93 -1.32
CA LEU A 345 -2.96 -23.13 -0.97
C LEU A 345 -2.45 -24.53 -1.35
N LYS A 346 -3.23 -25.58 -1.14
CA LYS A 346 -2.85 -26.94 -1.58
C LYS A 346 -2.73 -27.02 -3.10
N GLU A 347 -3.67 -26.44 -3.84
CA GLU A 347 -3.59 -26.34 -5.31
C GLU A 347 -2.32 -25.60 -5.74
N HIS A 348 -2.02 -24.49 -5.08
CA HIS A 348 -0.82 -23.71 -5.35
C HIS A 348 0.48 -24.48 -5.09
N TYR A 349 0.59 -25.14 -3.92
CA TYR A 349 1.75 -25.95 -3.57
C TYR A 349 1.92 -27.17 -4.47
N LYS A 350 0.83 -27.74 -4.97
CA LYS A 350 0.87 -28.77 -6.02
C LYS A 350 1.38 -28.20 -7.35
N MET A 351 0.97 -26.99 -7.72
CA MET A 351 1.39 -26.34 -8.97
C MET A 351 2.90 -26.03 -8.98
N VAL A 352 3.50 -25.69 -7.82
CA VAL A 352 4.95 -25.49 -7.67
C VAL A 352 5.72 -26.76 -7.30
N ASP A 353 5.15 -27.95 -7.55
CA ASP A 353 5.77 -29.26 -7.31
C ASP A 353 6.23 -29.52 -5.85
N SER A 354 5.48 -29.03 -4.86
CA SER A 354 5.78 -29.22 -3.43
C SER A 354 4.53 -29.49 -2.57
N PRO A 355 3.67 -30.47 -2.92
CA PRO A 355 2.37 -30.68 -2.28
C PRO A 355 2.45 -30.98 -0.77
N ASP A 356 3.55 -31.57 -0.30
CA ASP A 356 3.75 -31.95 1.11
C ASP A 356 4.35 -30.81 1.96
N ASN A 357 4.62 -29.64 1.37
CA ASN A 357 5.18 -28.48 2.05
C ASN A 357 4.11 -27.47 2.50
N VAL A 358 2.84 -27.89 2.56
CA VAL A 358 1.77 -27.07 3.14
C VAL A 358 0.86 -27.91 4.03
N MET A 359 0.53 -27.40 5.23
CA MET A 359 -0.43 -28.06 6.11
C MET A 359 -1.29 -27.09 6.91
N LEU A 360 -2.49 -27.54 7.27
CA LEU A 360 -3.41 -26.86 8.19
C LEU A 360 -3.82 -27.83 9.28
N LYS A 361 -3.70 -27.40 10.54
CA LYS A 361 -4.33 -28.06 11.69
C LYS A 361 -5.50 -27.20 12.17
N ALA A 362 -6.72 -27.57 11.75
CA ALA A 362 -7.93 -26.88 12.19
C ALA A 362 -8.34 -27.36 13.59
N LEU A 363 -8.38 -26.42 14.53
CA LEU A 363 -8.69 -26.62 15.95
C LEU A 363 -9.90 -25.75 16.34
N VAL A 364 -10.93 -25.76 15.50
CA VAL A 364 -12.12 -24.89 15.56
C VAL A 364 -13.03 -25.11 16.78
N HIS A 365 -12.69 -26.04 17.67
CA HIS A 365 -13.37 -26.25 18.95
C HIS A 365 -12.70 -25.46 20.10
N PHE A 366 -11.54 -24.84 19.84
CA PHE A 366 -10.92 -23.88 20.75
C PHE A 366 -11.10 -22.46 20.23
N GLU A 367 -11.29 -21.51 21.15
CA GLU A 367 -11.29 -20.06 20.86
C GLU A 367 -9.90 -19.57 20.40
N HIS A 368 -9.77 -18.32 19.99
CA HIS A 368 -8.50 -17.75 19.49
C HIS A 368 -7.30 -17.97 20.43
N ASN A 369 -6.29 -18.75 20.03
CA ASN A 369 -5.22 -19.21 20.93
C ASN A 369 -3.89 -19.60 20.23
N TYR A 370 -2.86 -19.87 21.05
CA TYR A 370 -1.71 -20.72 20.68
C TYR A 370 -1.40 -21.71 21.83
N ASN A 371 -2.43 -22.46 22.20
CA ASN A 371 -2.45 -23.38 23.33
C ASN A 371 -1.62 -24.65 23.07
N TYR A 372 -1.57 -25.58 24.03
CA TYR A 372 -0.77 -26.82 23.94
C TYR A 372 -1.05 -27.60 22.66
N VAL A 373 -2.32 -27.84 22.30
CA VAL A 373 -2.64 -28.65 21.11
C VAL A 373 -2.23 -27.96 19.80
N SER A 374 -2.27 -26.63 19.77
CA SER A 374 -1.77 -25.83 18.64
C SER A 374 -0.25 -25.92 18.55
N ARG A 375 0.47 -25.79 19.68
CA ARG A 375 1.93 -25.94 19.74
C ARG A 375 2.38 -27.36 19.39
N ALA A 376 1.64 -28.37 19.85
CA ALA A 376 1.88 -29.78 19.54
C ALA A 376 1.73 -30.11 18.05
N ALA A 377 0.93 -29.33 17.29
CA ALA A 377 0.88 -29.44 15.83
C ALA A 377 2.12 -28.82 15.15
N MET A 378 2.71 -27.80 15.76
CA MET A 378 3.91 -27.13 15.25
C MET A 378 5.19 -27.95 15.46
N TYR A 379 5.36 -28.61 16.60
CA TYR A 379 6.63 -29.30 16.91
C TYR A 379 7.04 -30.36 15.88
N PRO A 380 6.17 -31.29 15.44
CA PRO A 380 6.51 -32.27 14.39
C PRO A 380 6.87 -31.61 13.06
N TRP A 381 6.19 -30.51 12.71
CA TRP A 381 6.45 -29.76 11.47
C TRP A 381 7.87 -29.17 11.48
N LEU A 382 8.24 -28.51 12.58
CA LEU A 382 9.59 -27.95 12.74
C LEU A 382 10.63 -29.06 12.88
N ASN A 383 10.33 -30.15 13.59
CA ASN A 383 11.20 -31.32 13.72
C ASN A 383 11.59 -31.89 12.36
N LYS A 384 10.60 -32.10 11.47
CA LYS A 384 10.80 -32.58 10.09
C LYS A 384 11.64 -31.59 9.28
N HIS A 385 11.22 -30.33 9.22
CA HIS A 385 11.78 -29.37 8.25
C HIS A 385 13.09 -28.73 8.68
N LEU A 386 13.38 -28.66 9.99
CA LEU A 386 14.70 -28.29 10.52
C LEU A 386 15.62 -29.49 10.75
N LYS A 387 15.13 -30.72 10.51
CA LYS A 387 15.87 -31.98 10.71
C LYS A 387 16.41 -32.11 12.14
N LEU A 388 15.54 -31.91 13.14
CA LEU A 388 15.94 -31.92 14.55
C LEU A 388 16.20 -33.33 15.10
N GLY A 389 15.59 -34.35 14.51
CA GLY A 389 15.82 -35.76 14.85
C GLY A 389 15.13 -36.23 16.13
N PHE A 390 14.13 -35.49 16.64
CA PHE A 390 13.36 -35.89 17.81
C PHE A 390 12.38 -37.01 17.47
N LYS A 391 12.24 -37.97 18.38
CA LYS A 391 11.24 -39.04 18.28
C LYS A 391 9.86 -38.46 18.58
N GLU A 392 8.89 -38.78 17.73
CA GLU A 392 7.49 -38.39 17.90
C GLU A 392 6.70 -39.47 18.69
N PRO A 393 5.68 -39.08 19.49
CA PRO A 393 5.15 -37.72 19.65
C PRO A 393 6.07 -36.84 20.52
N ILE A 394 6.17 -35.56 20.14
CA ILE A 394 6.87 -34.54 20.95
C ILE A 394 5.86 -33.98 21.94
N VAL A 395 6.13 -34.19 23.23
CA VAL A 395 5.24 -33.81 24.33
C VAL A 395 5.96 -32.78 25.18
N GLU A 396 5.29 -31.67 25.48
CA GLU A 396 5.81 -30.66 26.40
C GLU A 396 5.98 -31.24 27.80
N GLU A 397 6.87 -30.63 28.57
CA GLU A 397 6.99 -30.81 30.02
C GLU A 397 6.71 -29.47 30.70
N ASP A 398 6.29 -29.51 31.96
CA ASP A 398 6.18 -28.29 32.75
C ASP A 398 7.58 -27.69 33.01
N TYR A 399 7.62 -26.39 33.34
CA TYR A 399 8.87 -25.68 33.59
C TYR A 399 8.67 -24.53 34.57
N GLN A 400 9.76 -24.08 35.18
CA GLN A 400 9.77 -22.87 35.97
C GLN A 400 9.72 -21.64 35.06
N ARG A 401 8.54 -21.01 35.00
CA ARG A 401 8.30 -19.81 34.21
C ARG A 401 9.16 -18.63 34.70
N LEU A 402 9.65 -17.83 33.76
CA LEU A 402 10.34 -16.58 34.07
C LEU A 402 9.35 -15.52 34.55
N THR A 403 9.74 -14.74 35.55
CA THR A 403 9.00 -13.55 35.97
C THR A 403 9.26 -12.37 35.03
N LYS A 404 8.49 -11.28 35.20
CA LYS A 404 8.71 -10.04 34.47
C LYS A 404 10.10 -9.47 34.76
N GLU A 405 10.52 -9.49 36.02
CA GLU A 405 11.80 -8.96 36.49
C GLU A 405 12.99 -9.74 35.90
N GLU A 406 12.85 -11.06 35.81
CA GLU A 406 13.82 -11.94 35.16
C GLU A 406 13.92 -11.69 33.64
N MET A 407 12.82 -11.30 33.00
CA MET A 407 12.78 -11.04 31.56
C MET A 407 13.06 -9.59 31.17
N SER A 408 12.85 -8.61 32.05
CA SER A 408 13.02 -7.19 31.76
C SER A 408 14.45 -6.87 31.34
N VAL A 409 14.63 -6.35 30.12
CA VAL A 409 15.97 -6.08 29.56
C VAL A 409 16.57 -4.80 30.12
N TRP A 410 15.73 -3.89 30.62
CA TRP A 410 16.14 -2.64 31.23
C TRP A 410 16.32 -2.79 32.75
N ASP A 411 17.43 -2.27 33.27
CA ASP A 411 17.79 -2.22 34.69
C ASP A 411 18.76 -1.05 34.96
N ASP A 412 19.30 -0.96 36.17
CA ASP A 412 20.21 0.14 36.57
C ASP A 412 21.53 0.16 35.75
N GLN A 413 21.96 -0.98 35.22
CA GLN A 413 23.17 -1.09 34.37
C GLN A 413 22.84 -0.93 32.88
N HIS A 414 21.59 -1.21 32.50
CA HIS A 414 21.07 -1.11 31.13
C HIS A 414 19.83 -0.20 31.12
N PRO A 415 20.01 1.13 31.22
CA PRO A 415 18.89 2.05 31.38
C PRO A 415 17.97 2.05 30.15
N LYS A 416 16.66 2.20 30.40
CA LYS A 416 15.64 2.29 29.36
C LYS A 416 15.91 3.50 28.44
N PRO A 417 15.82 3.34 27.10
CA PRO A 417 16.00 4.45 26.17
C PRO A 417 14.84 5.45 26.22
N GLU A 418 15.12 6.68 25.82
CA GLU A 418 14.09 7.70 25.62
C GLU A 418 13.13 7.33 24.49
N GLY A 419 11.86 7.72 24.64
CA GLY A 419 10.80 7.51 23.68
C GLY A 419 9.91 8.75 23.50
N GLY A 420 8.71 8.55 22.96
CA GLY A 420 7.70 9.59 22.84
C GLY A 420 7.81 10.46 21.57
N PRO A 421 7.04 11.55 21.50
CA PRO A 421 6.85 12.37 20.29
C PRO A 421 8.13 12.81 19.57
N ASP A 422 9.14 13.28 20.31
CA ASP A 422 10.37 13.78 19.70
C ASP A 422 11.24 12.65 19.16
N PHE A 423 11.28 11.51 19.86
CA PHE A 423 11.92 10.30 19.35
C PHE A 423 11.22 9.83 18.07
N GLU A 424 9.89 9.74 18.09
CA GLU A 424 9.06 9.35 16.94
C GLU A 424 9.39 10.21 15.71
N ARG A 425 9.41 11.54 15.84
CA ARG A 425 9.76 12.47 14.77
C ARG A 425 11.20 12.29 14.26
N ARG A 426 12.17 12.07 15.16
CA ARG A 426 13.57 11.82 14.78
C ARG A 426 13.71 10.53 13.98
N LEU A 427 13.03 9.46 14.40
CA LEU A 427 13.01 8.19 13.69
C LEU A 427 12.44 8.33 12.28
N LEU A 428 11.27 8.98 12.14
CA LEU A 428 10.64 9.18 10.83
C LEU A 428 11.49 10.04 9.90
N ARG A 429 12.11 11.11 10.42
CA ARG A 429 13.05 11.94 9.65
C ARG A 429 14.23 11.11 9.13
N TRP A 430 14.84 10.29 9.98
CA TRP A 430 15.96 9.45 9.58
C TRP A 430 15.58 8.50 8.43
N ILE A 431 14.38 7.90 8.49
CA ILE A 431 13.87 7.01 7.43
C ILE A 431 13.66 7.76 6.10
N THR A 432 13.15 9.00 6.17
CA THR A 432 13.01 9.86 4.99
C THR A 432 14.37 10.19 4.38
N GLU A 433 15.31 10.68 5.19
CA GLU A 433 16.66 11.03 4.74
C GLU A 433 17.41 9.84 4.12
N ASP A 434 17.20 8.63 4.66
CA ASP A 434 17.76 7.41 4.09
C ASP A 434 17.18 7.10 2.70
N SER A 435 15.86 7.19 2.57
CA SER A 435 15.17 7.00 1.28
C SER A 435 15.62 8.04 0.24
N GLU A 436 15.82 9.29 0.65
CA GLU A 436 16.29 10.37 -0.23
C GLU A 436 17.72 10.12 -0.73
N ARG A 437 18.63 9.65 0.12
CA ARG A 437 19.99 9.26 -0.30
C ARG A 437 19.95 8.13 -1.33
N GLN A 438 19.12 7.12 -1.10
CA GLN A 438 18.96 5.98 -2.01
C GLN A 438 18.33 6.41 -3.35
N LEU A 439 17.36 7.33 -3.31
CA LEU A 439 16.74 7.91 -4.50
C LEU A 439 17.75 8.71 -5.32
N ALA A 440 18.58 9.54 -4.67
CA ALA A 440 19.64 10.30 -5.34
C ALA A 440 20.62 9.36 -6.05
N GLN A 441 21.00 8.25 -5.42
CA GLN A 441 21.87 7.25 -6.04
C GLN A 441 21.20 6.58 -7.26
N ALA A 442 19.93 6.18 -7.14
CA ALA A 442 19.20 5.56 -8.25
C ALA A 442 19.00 6.51 -9.44
N SER A 443 18.92 7.82 -9.17
CA SER A 443 18.72 8.88 -10.17
C SER A 443 19.94 9.14 -11.07
N THR A 444 21.09 8.52 -10.77
CA THR A 444 22.31 8.62 -11.61
C THR A 444 22.18 7.92 -12.97
N SER A 445 21.15 7.09 -13.16
CA SER A 445 20.82 6.47 -14.45
C SER A 445 19.29 6.40 -14.64
N LEU A 446 18.82 6.53 -15.89
CA LEU A 446 17.39 6.42 -16.19
C LEU A 446 16.83 5.03 -15.86
N GLU A 447 17.62 3.98 -16.09
CA GLU A 447 17.23 2.60 -15.75
C GLU A 447 17.07 2.43 -14.23
N GLY A 448 18.05 2.88 -13.44
CA GLY A 448 18.00 2.83 -11.98
C GLY A 448 16.81 3.61 -11.43
N PHE A 449 16.57 4.81 -11.95
CA PHE A 449 15.43 5.65 -11.58
C PHE A 449 14.09 4.98 -11.89
N ARG A 450 13.92 4.45 -13.12
CA ARG A 450 12.69 3.73 -13.52
C ARG A 450 12.48 2.46 -12.72
N LYS A 451 13.55 1.72 -12.40
CA LYS A 451 13.48 0.51 -11.58
C LYS A 451 12.99 0.84 -10.16
N LEU A 452 13.54 1.88 -9.55
CA LEU A 452 13.20 2.27 -8.18
C LEU A 452 11.85 2.99 -8.10
N VAL A 453 11.76 4.16 -8.74
CA VAL A 453 10.61 5.08 -8.67
C VAL A 453 9.46 4.56 -9.51
N GLY A 454 9.73 4.09 -10.73
CA GLY A 454 8.69 3.51 -11.60
C GLY A 454 8.11 2.23 -11.00
N GLY A 455 8.96 1.35 -10.46
CA GLY A 455 8.50 0.14 -9.76
C GLY A 455 7.63 0.45 -8.54
N ALA A 456 7.91 1.53 -7.81
CA ALA A 456 7.06 1.98 -6.72
C ALA A 456 5.74 2.60 -7.21
N LEU A 457 5.80 3.41 -8.26
CA LEU A 457 4.61 4.05 -8.85
C LEU A 457 3.63 3.00 -9.41
N ASP A 458 4.14 1.91 -9.98
CA ASP A 458 3.32 0.77 -10.43
C ASP A 458 2.45 0.20 -9.29
N VAL A 459 2.94 0.22 -8.04
CA VAL A 459 2.17 -0.18 -6.85
C VAL A 459 1.26 0.95 -6.35
N ILE A 460 1.78 2.18 -6.25
CA ILE A 460 1.05 3.34 -5.71
C ILE A 460 -0.18 3.67 -6.55
N ILE A 461 -0.03 3.74 -7.87
CA ILE A 461 -1.16 3.89 -8.78
C ILE A 461 -1.90 2.57 -8.88
N GLY A 462 -1.19 1.45 -8.93
CA GLY A 462 -1.79 0.11 -8.89
C GLY A 462 -2.30 -0.41 -10.23
N ARG A 463 -2.17 0.38 -11.31
CA ARG A 463 -2.40 -0.08 -12.69
C ARG A 463 -1.36 0.54 -13.62
N THR A 464 -0.76 -0.29 -14.46
CA THR A 464 0.01 0.14 -15.63
C THR A 464 -0.90 0.23 -16.85
N LEU A 465 -0.42 0.81 -17.96
CA LEU A 465 -1.23 0.87 -19.19
C LEU A 465 -1.52 -0.51 -19.79
N SER A 466 -0.58 -1.46 -19.72
CA SER A 466 -0.82 -2.84 -20.18
C SER A 466 -1.92 -3.52 -19.35
N GLU A 467 -2.01 -3.18 -18.08
CA GLU A 467 -3.00 -3.69 -17.11
C GLU A 467 -4.28 -2.87 -17.06
N ALA A 468 -4.47 -1.85 -17.90
CA ALA A 468 -5.68 -1.01 -17.89
C ALA A 468 -6.97 -1.74 -18.34
N GLY A 469 -6.96 -3.06 -18.49
CA GLY A 469 -8.15 -3.86 -18.78
C GLY A 469 -8.61 -3.83 -20.24
N GLU A 470 -9.73 -4.48 -20.53
CA GLU A 470 -10.39 -4.51 -21.84
C GLU A 470 -11.37 -3.34 -21.96
N ILE A 471 -11.15 -2.47 -22.96
CA ILE A 471 -11.91 -1.23 -23.12
C ILE A 471 -12.77 -1.28 -24.37
N ALA A 472 -14.07 -1.03 -24.22
CA ALA A 472 -15.01 -0.79 -25.30
C ALA A 472 -15.50 0.67 -25.28
N PHE A 473 -15.96 1.20 -26.42
CA PHE A 473 -16.59 2.52 -26.48
C PHE A 473 -18.04 2.39 -26.92
N ARG A 474 -18.96 2.91 -26.11
CA ARG A 474 -20.38 3.02 -26.41
C ARG A 474 -20.71 4.45 -26.80
N GLU A 475 -20.90 4.68 -28.09
CA GLU A 475 -21.43 5.94 -28.61
C GLU A 475 -22.86 6.17 -28.10
N ILE A 476 -23.14 7.37 -27.59
CA ILE A 476 -24.47 7.76 -27.13
C ILE A 476 -25.07 8.79 -28.08
N LYS A 477 -24.30 9.81 -28.44
CA LYS A 477 -24.76 10.87 -29.34
C LYS A 477 -23.63 11.34 -30.21
N LYS A 478 -23.94 11.51 -31.49
CA LYS A 478 -23.06 12.02 -32.53
C LYS A 478 -23.75 13.15 -33.27
N ARG A 479 -23.03 14.26 -33.48
CA ARG A 479 -23.52 15.39 -34.29
C ARG A 479 -22.38 16.05 -35.05
N GLU A 480 -22.71 16.70 -36.16
CA GLU A 480 -21.81 17.62 -36.84
C GLU A 480 -22.19 19.06 -36.45
N ALA A 481 -21.19 19.86 -36.08
CA ALA A 481 -21.36 21.26 -35.70
C ALA A 481 -20.08 22.02 -36.04
N ASP A 482 -20.18 23.23 -36.62
CA ASP A 482 -19.07 24.12 -36.98
C ASP A 482 -17.83 23.42 -37.59
N GLY A 483 -18.03 22.57 -38.60
CA GLY A 483 -16.92 21.90 -39.31
C GLY A 483 -16.19 20.80 -38.51
N ARG A 484 -16.77 20.34 -37.40
CA ARG A 484 -16.29 19.20 -36.60
C ARG A 484 -17.41 18.19 -36.34
N MET A 485 -17.00 16.95 -36.10
CA MET A 485 -17.82 15.89 -35.54
C MET A 485 -17.66 15.88 -34.03
N GLU A 486 -18.75 15.95 -33.29
CA GLU A 486 -18.79 15.78 -31.84
C GLU A 486 -19.43 14.44 -31.51
N VAL A 487 -18.70 13.59 -30.77
CA VAL A 487 -19.19 12.28 -30.32
C VAL A 487 -19.10 12.23 -28.80
N THR A 488 -20.23 12.01 -28.13
CA THR A 488 -20.29 11.74 -26.70
C THR A 488 -20.58 10.27 -26.46
N GLY A 489 -19.94 9.68 -25.46
CA GLY A 489 -20.13 8.27 -25.16
C GLY A 489 -19.44 7.84 -23.88
N LEU A 490 -19.52 6.55 -23.60
CA LEU A 490 -18.91 5.93 -22.42
C LEU A 490 -17.79 4.99 -22.86
N LEU A 491 -16.62 5.13 -22.24
CA LEU A 491 -15.64 4.05 -22.21
C LEU A 491 -16.10 3.03 -21.17
N GLN A 492 -16.21 1.78 -21.58
CA GLN A 492 -16.59 0.66 -20.72
C GLN A 492 -15.35 -0.19 -20.49
N ASN A 493 -14.79 -0.14 -19.28
CA ASN A 493 -13.72 -1.03 -18.86
C ASN A 493 -14.34 -2.34 -18.36
N GLN A 494 -14.35 -3.36 -19.21
CA GLN A 494 -15.03 -4.63 -18.95
C GLN A 494 -14.30 -5.46 -17.88
N THR A 495 -12.99 -5.29 -17.76
CA THR A 495 -12.18 -5.99 -16.75
C THR A 495 -12.52 -5.53 -15.33
N TYR A 496 -12.72 -4.22 -15.14
CA TYR A 496 -12.92 -3.65 -13.81
C TYR A 496 -14.38 -3.21 -13.54
N GLY A 497 -15.24 -3.23 -14.57
CA GLY A 497 -16.64 -2.79 -14.49
C GLY A 497 -16.75 -1.29 -14.25
N GLU A 498 -16.04 -0.49 -15.04
CA GLU A 498 -15.99 0.97 -14.93
C GLU A 498 -16.64 1.59 -16.17
N GLU A 499 -17.41 2.67 -15.99
CA GLU A 499 -18.02 3.43 -17.10
C GLU A 499 -17.57 4.88 -17.02
N ILE A 500 -16.82 5.33 -18.03
CA ILE A 500 -16.14 6.62 -18.01
C ILE A 500 -16.70 7.53 -19.12
N PRO A 501 -17.39 8.63 -18.79
CA PRO A 501 -17.94 9.55 -19.79
C PRO A 501 -16.85 10.34 -20.51
N ILE A 502 -16.92 10.36 -21.85
CA ILE A 502 -16.02 11.14 -22.70
C ILE A 502 -16.76 11.94 -23.77
N ILE A 503 -16.07 12.97 -24.28
CA ILE A 503 -16.45 13.68 -25.50
C ILE A 503 -15.26 13.72 -26.46
N LEU A 504 -15.50 13.39 -27.73
CA LEU A 504 -14.56 13.43 -28.83
C LEU A 504 -14.95 14.57 -29.78
N LEU A 505 -14.07 15.54 -29.95
CA LEU A 505 -14.22 16.65 -30.89
C LEU A 505 -13.25 16.43 -32.05
N ARG A 506 -13.74 15.92 -33.17
CA ARG A 506 -12.93 15.56 -34.34
C ARG A 506 -13.14 16.58 -35.48
N PRO A 507 -12.10 17.28 -35.95
CA PRO A 507 -12.23 18.18 -37.09
C PRO A 507 -12.53 17.42 -38.38
N ALA A 508 -13.21 18.06 -39.34
CA ALA A 508 -13.53 17.46 -40.64
C ALA A 508 -12.27 16.94 -41.38
N GLN A 509 -11.15 17.66 -41.26
CA GLN A 509 -9.83 17.24 -41.76
C GLN A 509 -8.91 16.87 -40.61
N TRP A 510 -9.10 15.69 -40.03
CA TRP A 510 -8.23 15.19 -38.98
C TRP A 510 -6.87 14.76 -39.52
N ARG A 511 -5.80 15.27 -38.90
CA ARG A 511 -4.40 15.07 -39.33
C ARG A 511 -3.69 13.93 -38.60
N GLY A 512 -4.43 13.06 -37.92
CA GLY A 512 -3.86 11.95 -37.14
C GLY A 512 -3.28 12.36 -35.79
N GLN A 513 -3.52 13.59 -35.32
CA GLN A 513 -3.11 14.06 -33.99
C GLN A 513 -4.32 14.14 -33.05
N THR A 514 -4.16 13.62 -31.83
CA THR A 514 -5.18 13.69 -30.79
C THR A 514 -4.59 14.27 -29.51
N VAL A 515 -5.31 15.22 -28.93
CA VAL A 515 -5.04 15.78 -27.61
C VAL A 515 -6.09 15.25 -26.63
N VAL A 516 -5.64 14.68 -25.51
CA VAL A 516 -6.50 14.44 -24.36
C VAL A 516 -6.37 15.63 -23.42
N TRP A 517 -7.46 16.33 -23.22
CA TRP A 517 -7.52 17.52 -22.39
C TRP A 517 -8.17 17.18 -21.05
N ILE A 518 -7.36 17.19 -19.99
CA ILE A 518 -7.80 16.93 -18.62
C ILE A 518 -8.03 18.28 -17.92
N ASP A 519 -9.21 18.48 -17.37
CA ASP A 519 -9.64 19.70 -16.70
C ASP A 519 -10.27 19.34 -15.34
N THR A 520 -10.20 20.24 -14.37
CA THR A 520 -10.79 20.05 -13.03
C THR A 520 -12.33 19.98 -13.06
N HIS A 521 -12.96 20.47 -14.14
CA HIS A 521 -14.39 20.38 -14.39
C HIS A 521 -14.76 19.23 -15.34
N GLY A 522 -13.86 18.28 -15.58
CA GLY A 522 -14.06 17.20 -16.54
C GLY A 522 -14.25 17.71 -17.97
N LYS A 523 -15.06 17.02 -18.78
CA LYS A 523 -15.29 17.37 -20.20
C LYS A 523 -16.01 18.70 -20.41
N SER A 524 -16.75 19.22 -19.42
CA SER A 524 -17.31 20.59 -19.53
C SER A 524 -16.21 21.65 -19.55
N GLY A 525 -15.00 21.33 -19.08
CA GLY A 525 -13.83 22.18 -19.19
C GLY A 525 -13.39 22.51 -20.62
N LEU A 526 -13.96 21.87 -21.66
CA LEU A 526 -13.73 22.23 -23.06
C LEU A 526 -14.51 23.47 -23.51
N TYR A 527 -15.56 23.85 -22.77
CA TYR A 527 -16.50 24.91 -23.13
C TYR A 527 -16.39 26.09 -22.17
N ASP A 528 -16.75 27.29 -22.63
CA ASP A 528 -16.91 28.48 -21.80
C ASP A 528 -18.32 28.56 -21.17
N GLN A 529 -18.61 29.67 -20.49
CA GLN A 529 -19.88 29.86 -19.78
C GLN A 529 -21.09 29.95 -20.71
N ASP A 530 -20.87 30.34 -21.97
CA ASP A 530 -21.88 30.47 -23.02
C ASP A 530 -22.07 29.15 -23.81
N GLY A 531 -21.33 28.09 -23.44
CA GLY A 531 -21.38 26.80 -24.10
C GLY A 531 -20.61 26.73 -25.43
N LEU A 532 -19.77 27.73 -25.73
CA LEU A 532 -18.88 27.74 -26.89
C LEU A 532 -17.56 27.05 -26.55
N LEU A 533 -16.85 26.53 -27.55
CA LEU A 533 -15.52 25.97 -27.32
C LEU A 533 -14.56 27.06 -26.83
N LYS A 534 -13.83 26.78 -25.74
CA LYS A 534 -12.78 27.69 -25.27
C LYS A 534 -11.79 27.99 -26.40
N PRO A 535 -11.21 29.21 -26.49
CA PRO A 535 -10.31 29.60 -27.58
C PRO A 535 -9.16 28.63 -27.85
N ALA A 536 -8.57 28.05 -26.79
CA ALA A 536 -7.51 27.04 -26.93
C ALA A 536 -7.99 25.76 -27.62
N ILE A 537 -9.19 25.28 -27.28
CA ILE A 537 -9.78 24.08 -27.88
C ILE A 537 -10.11 24.34 -29.35
N ARG A 538 -10.72 25.50 -29.64
CA ARG A 538 -11.02 25.92 -31.01
C ARG A 538 -9.77 26.00 -31.88
N SER A 539 -8.69 26.60 -31.38
CA SER A 539 -7.41 26.70 -32.09
C SER A 539 -6.84 25.32 -32.49
N LEU A 540 -6.95 24.32 -31.62
CA LEU A 540 -6.52 22.94 -31.93
C LEU A 540 -7.40 22.30 -33.01
N ILE A 541 -8.72 22.44 -32.90
CA ILE A 541 -9.68 21.92 -33.88
C ILE A 541 -9.44 22.55 -35.26
N ASP A 542 -9.29 23.88 -35.33
CA ASP A 542 -9.01 24.63 -36.57
C ASP A 542 -7.66 24.20 -37.20
N ALA A 543 -6.71 23.76 -36.37
CA ALA A 543 -5.43 23.21 -36.83
C ALA A 543 -5.48 21.74 -37.31
N GLY A 544 -6.65 21.10 -37.25
CA GLY A 544 -6.87 19.71 -37.68
C GLY A 544 -6.52 18.65 -36.62
N ILE A 545 -6.46 19.05 -35.35
CA ILE A 545 -6.16 18.18 -34.20
C ILE A 545 -7.48 17.78 -33.53
N GLU A 546 -7.66 16.49 -33.24
CA GLU A 546 -8.80 16.02 -32.45
C GLU A 546 -8.58 16.32 -30.96
N VAL A 547 -9.63 16.74 -30.25
CA VAL A 547 -9.59 16.97 -28.80
C VAL A 547 -10.55 16.02 -28.10
N VAL A 548 -10.08 15.37 -27.04
CA VAL A 548 -10.87 14.47 -26.20
C VAL A 548 -10.96 15.01 -24.79
N GLY A 549 -12.18 15.21 -24.29
CA GLY A 549 -12.46 15.51 -22.88
C GLY A 549 -13.01 14.28 -22.16
N ILE A 550 -12.81 14.23 -20.86
CA ILE A 550 -13.17 13.09 -19.99
C ILE A 550 -13.71 13.61 -18.67
N ASP A 551 -14.76 12.97 -18.14
CA ASP A 551 -15.15 13.11 -16.73
C ASP A 551 -14.41 12.03 -15.95
N LEU A 552 -13.43 12.42 -15.12
CA LEU A 552 -12.80 11.49 -14.19
C LEU A 552 -13.78 11.15 -13.07
N LEU A 553 -13.51 10.07 -12.31
CA LEU A 553 -14.33 9.69 -11.17
C LEU A 553 -14.58 10.89 -10.23
N TYR A 554 -15.85 11.10 -9.89
CA TYR A 554 -16.39 12.27 -9.17
C TYR A 554 -16.20 13.64 -9.86
N GLN A 555 -16.21 13.67 -11.20
CA GLN A 555 -16.40 14.88 -12.00
C GLN A 555 -17.61 14.73 -12.92
N GLY A 556 -18.17 15.85 -13.37
CA GLY A 556 -19.19 15.91 -14.42
C GLY A 556 -20.33 14.91 -14.22
N ALA A 557 -20.46 13.92 -15.11
CA ALA A 557 -21.53 12.91 -15.06
C ALA A 557 -21.49 11.99 -13.83
N PHE A 558 -20.42 11.97 -13.04
CA PHE A 558 -20.40 11.27 -11.75
C PHE A 558 -21.02 12.07 -10.59
N LEU A 559 -21.40 13.33 -10.80
CA LEU A 559 -21.94 14.20 -9.76
C LEU A 559 -23.47 14.27 -9.85
N GLU A 560 -24.16 13.70 -8.85
CA GLU A 560 -25.62 13.66 -8.79
C GLU A 560 -26.25 15.05 -8.71
N ASP A 561 -25.72 15.92 -7.83
CA ASP A 561 -26.17 17.30 -7.63
C ASP A 561 -25.25 18.34 -8.29
N GLY A 562 -24.30 17.89 -9.12
CA GLY A 562 -23.31 18.75 -9.78
C GLY A 562 -22.25 19.34 -8.84
N LYS A 563 -22.24 19.00 -7.55
CA LYS A 563 -21.25 19.54 -6.61
C LYS A 563 -20.01 18.65 -6.53
N PRO A 564 -18.80 19.22 -6.64
CA PRO A 564 -17.57 18.45 -6.46
C PRO A 564 -17.49 17.80 -5.08
N VAL A 565 -16.92 16.60 -5.04
CA VAL A 565 -16.55 15.97 -3.76
C VAL A 565 -15.40 16.74 -3.13
N THR A 566 -15.50 17.03 -1.83
CA THR A 566 -14.47 17.75 -1.07
C THR A 566 -13.60 16.83 -0.22
N GLN A 567 -14.05 15.58 -0.03
CA GLN A 567 -13.31 14.55 0.69
C GLN A 567 -13.50 13.19 0.04
N THR A 568 -12.46 12.37 0.11
CA THR A 568 -12.53 10.97 -0.28
C THR A 568 -13.44 10.15 0.64
N ARG A 569 -13.95 9.05 0.09
CA ARG A 569 -14.74 8.04 0.81
C ARG A 569 -13.84 7.29 1.79
N ARG A 570 -14.43 6.81 2.88
CA ARG A 570 -13.77 5.94 3.86
C ARG A 570 -14.64 4.77 4.22
N VAL A 571 -14.01 3.67 4.62
CA VAL A 571 -14.74 2.55 5.24
C VAL A 571 -15.34 3.00 6.57
N LYS A 572 -16.37 2.30 7.04
CA LYS A 572 -16.95 2.57 8.36
C LYS A 572 -15.98 2.05 9.43
N ASN A 573 -15.17 2.95 9.98
CA ASN A 573 -14.26 2.66 11.08
C ASN A 573 -14.14 3.89 11.99
N GLU A 574 -14.13 3.68 13.31
CA GLU A 574 -14.01 4.75 14.30
C GLU A 574 -12.60 5.34 14.36
N ARG A 575 -11.59 4.56 13.96
CA ARG A 575 -10.19 4.94 13.95
C ARG A 575 -9.84 5.75 12.70
N GLU A 576 -9.17 6.89 12.89
CA GLU A 576 -8.76 7.81 11.85
C GLU A 576 -7.40 7.44 11.23
N PHE A 577 -7.25 6.15 10.89
CA PHE A 577 -6.07 5.63 10.21
C PHE A 577 -6.37 5.36 8.74
N ALA A 578 -5.61 6.00 7.85
CA ALA A 578 -5.74 5.89 6.40
C ALA A 578 -5.65 4.43 5.89
N GLY A 579 -4.80 3.60 6.53
CA GLY A 579 -4.59 2.20 6.17
C GLY A 579 -5.84 1.31 6.24
N TYR A 580 -6.85 1.66 7.05
CA TYR A 580 -8.12 0.91 7.06
C TYR A 580 -8.96 1.12 5.80
N THR A 581 -8.77 2.24 5.08
CA THR A 581 -9.44 2.49 3.80
C THR A 581 -8.50 2.14 2.65
N PHE A 582 -7.32 2.79 2.60
CA PHE A 582 -6.41 2.68 1.46
C PHE A 582 -5.49 1.47 1.52
N GLY A 583 -5.53 0.68 2.60
CA GLY A 583 -4.95 -0.65 2.61
C GLY A 583 -5.72 -1.63 1.72
N TYR A 584 -6.98 -1.34 1.40
CA TYR A 584 -7.89 -2.27 0.72
C TYR A 584 -8.49 -1.72 -0.58
N ASN A 585 -8.46 -0.39 -0.76
CA ASN A 585 -9.03 0.31 -1.91
C ASN A 585 -8.01 1.29 -2.49
N HIS A 586 -8.04 1.50 -3.80
CA HIS A 586 -7.25 2.55 -4.43
C HIS A 586 -7.71 3.94 -3.96
N PRO A 587 -6.78 4.87 -3.65
CA PRO A 587 -7.11 6.28 -3.42
C PRO A 587 -7.80 6.90 -4.64
N LEU A 588 -8.64 7.92 -4.41
CA LEU A 588 -9.38 8.60 -5.49
C LEU A 588 -8.43 9.11 -6.59
N PHE A 589 -7.31 9.75 -6.20
CA PHE A 589 -6.29 10.18 -7.13
C PHE A 589 -5.83 9.05 -8.08
N ALA A 590 -5.56 7.85 -7.54
CA ALA A 590 -5.13 6.70 -8.35
C ALA A 590 -6.25 6.21 -9.28
N GLN A 591 -7.49 6.18 -8.81
CA GLN A 591 -8.66 5.80 -9.63
C GLN A 591 -8.89 6.78 -10.80
N GLN A 592 -8.69 8.09 -10.57
CA GLN A 592 -8.77 9.10 -11.62
C GLN A 592 -7.64 8.95 -12.65
N VAL A 593 -6.44 8.53 -12.22
CA VAL A 593 -5.36 8.16 -13.15
C VAL A 593 -5.74 6.91 -13.95
N HIS A 594 -6.45 5.94 -13.36
CA HIS A 594 -6.95 4.75 -14.09
C HIS A 594 -7.94 5.12 -15.21
N ASP A 595 -8.77 6.14 -15.01
CA ASP A 595 -9.68 6.64 -16.04
C ASP A 595 -8.91 7.16 -17.26
N ILE A 596 -7.85 7.94 -17.01
CA ILE A 596 -6.98 8.46 -18.07
C ILE A 596 -6.25 7.31 -18.79
N LEU A 597 -5.77 6.30 -18.06
CA LEU A 597 -5.15 5.12 -18.66
C LEU A 597 -6.11 4.32 -19.54
N SER A 598 -7.38 4.18 -19.12
CA SER A 598 -8.42 3.54 -19.92
C SER A 598 -8.68 4.28 -21.23
N LEU A 599 -8.71 5.63 -21.18
CA LEU A 599 -8.83 6.46 -22.38
C LEU A 599 -7.61 6.34 -23.29
N ILE A 600 -6.39 6.40 -22.74
CA ILE A 600 -5.16 6.21 -23.53
C ILE A 600 -5.18 4.86 -24.24
N LYS A 601 -5.54 3.78 -23.53
CA LYS A 601 -5.63 2.43 -24.10
C LYS A 601 -6.63 2.37 -25.23
N TYR A 602 -7.84 2.91 -25.04
CA TYR A 602 -8.84 3.00 -26.11
C TYR A 602 -8.31 3.75 -27.34
N LEU A 603 -7.71 4.94 -27.15
CA LEU A 603 -7.20 5.75 -28.25
C LEU A 603 -6.10 5.03 -29.03
N ARG A 604 -5.26 4.23 -28.37
CA ARG A 604 -4.19 3.47 -29.02
C ARG A 604 -4.67 2.21 -29.76
N MET A 605 -5.89 1.74 -29.48
CA MET A 605 -6.47 0.52 -30.07
C MET A 605 -7.61 0.78 -31.06
N ARG A 606 -8.29 1.94 -30.99
CA ARG A 606 -9.41 2.26 -31.88
C ARG A 606 -8.95 2.48 -33.32
N GLU A 607 -9.86 2.37 -34.29
CA GLU A 607 -9.60 2.72 -35.68
C GLU A 607 -10.49 3.89 -36.16
N PRO A 608 -9.92 4.91 -36.84
CA PRO A 608 -8.49 5.13 -37.04
C PRO A 608 -7.79 5.59 -35.74
N LYS A 609 -6.61 5.04 -35.45
CA LYS A 609 -5.79 5.42 -34.28
C LYS A 609 -4.98 6.70 -34.53
N PRO A 610 -4.70 7.51 -33.50
CA PRO A 610 -3.84 8.67 -33.62
C PRO A 610 -2.38 8.25 -33.85
N ASN A 611 -1.72 8.95 -34.78
CA ASN A 611 -0.27 8.89 -34.98
C ASN A 611 0.47 9.59 -33.84
N ASN A 612 -0.15 10.62 -33.25
CA ASN A 612 0.39 11.35 -32.11
C ASN A 612 -0.69 11.56 -31.05
N LEU A 613 -0.38 11.22 -29.80
CA LEU A 613 -1.22 11.41 -28.63
C LEU A 613 -0.49 12.31 -27.62
N THR A 614 -1.09 13.46 -27.34
CA THR A 614 -0.59 14.41 -26.33
C THR A 614 -1.57 14.51 -25.18
N LEU A 615 -1.08 14.47 -23.93
CA LEU A 615 -1.89 14.76 -22.75
C LEU A 615 -1.70 16.22 -22.31
N ILE A 616 -2.76 16.89 -21.90
CA ILE A 616 -2.71 18.26 -21.38
C ILE A 616 -3.43 18.32 -20.04
N GLY A 617 -2.72 18.81 -19.01
CA GLY A 617 -3.27 19.06 -17.69
C GLY A 617 -2.82 20.44 -17.23
N LEU A 618 -3.76 21.38 -17.21
CA LEU A 618 -3.55 22.77 -16.82
C LEU A 618 -4.49 23.15 -15.66
N ASN A 619 -4.28 24.31 -15.05
CA ASN A 619 -5.24 24.90 -14.11
C ASN A 619 -5.66 23.97 -12.96
N GLY A 620 -4.72 23.17 -12.43
CA GLY A 620 -4.97 22.23 -11.34
C GLY A 620 -5.29 20.80 -11.78
N ALA A 621 -5.07 20.45 -13.05
CA ALA A 621 -5.20 19.08 -13.56
C ALA A 621 -3.85 18.42 -13.92
N GLY A 622 -2.73 19.13 -13.75
CA GLY A 622 -1.40 18.69 -14.18
C GLY A 622 -0.87 17.46 -13.42
N HIS A 623 -1.23 17.29 -12.16
CA HIS A 623 -0.81 16.17 -11.32
C HIS A 623 -1.41 14.83 -11.79
N TRP A 624 -2.67 14.79 -12.22
CA TRP A 624 -3.25 13.58 -12.84
C TRP A 624 -2.57 13.24 -14.17
N VAL A 625 -2.29 14.25 -15.00
CA VAL A 625 -1.61 14.06 -16.30
C VAL A 625 -0.18 13.57 -16.12
N ALA A 626 0.54 14.08 -15.13
CA ALA A 626 1.88 13.62 -14.80
C ALA A 626 1.88 12.12 -14.45
N ALA A 627 0.99 11.70 -13.55
CA ALA A 627 0.88 10.30 -13.13
C ALA A 627 0.44 9.38 -14.27
N ALA A 628 -0.55 9.79 -15.07
CA ALA A 628 -0.97 9.04 -16.25
C ALA A 628 0.14 8.93 -17.29
N ARG A 629 0.90 10.01 -17.53
CA ARG A 629 2.06 10.01 -18.44
C ARG A 629 3.16 9.08 -17.96
N ALA A 630 3.44 9.05 -16.67
CA ALA A 630 4.43 8.15 -16.07
C ALA A 630 4.03 6.68 -16.29
N GLN A 631 2.77 6.32 -16.04
CA GLN A 631 2.27 4.95 -16.21
C GLN A 631 2.08 4.52 -17.67
N ALA A 632 1.73 5.46 -18.56
CA ALA A 632 1.62 5.20 -19.99
C ALA A 632 2.97 5.08 -20.70
N ARG A 633 4.04 5.59 -20.09
CA ARG A 633 5.42 5.55 -20.63
C ARG A 633 5.43 6.04 -22.09
N GLU A 634 6.00 5.26 -23.01
CA GLU A 634 6.18 5.63 -24.41
C GLU A 634 4.88 5.64 -25.23
N GLN A 635 3.74 5.21 -24.65
CA GLN A 635 2.44 5.25 -25.33
C GLN A 635 1.82 6.65 -25.37
N VAL A 636 2.50 7.67 -24.84
CA VAL A 636 2.12 9.08 -24.95
C VAL A 636 3.31 9.86 -25.51
N ASP A 637 3.10 10.53 -26.64
CA ASP A 637 4.15 11.19 -27.42
C ASP A 637 4.61 12.51 -26.79
N GLY A 638 3.71 13.18 -26.07
CA GLY A 638 3.99 14.42 -25.38
C GLY A 638 3.04 14.68 -24.22
N ALA A 639 3.49 15.45 -23.24
CA ALA A 639 2.63 15.95 -22.16
C ALA A 639 2.84 17.45 -21.95
N VAL A 640 1.76 18.15 -21.66
CA VAL A 640 1.77 19.51 -21.13
C VAL A 640 1.28 19.44 -19.68
N VAL A 641 2.14 19.82 -18.75
CA VAL A 641 1.87 19.74 -17.31
C VAL A 641 2.11 21.10 -16.68
N ASP A 642 1.08 21.67 -16.07
CA ASP A 642 1.21 22.79 -15.14
C ASP A 642 1.03 22.29 -13.71
N THR A 643 2.10 22.35 -12.92
CA THR A 643 2.08 21.84 -11.54
C THR A 643 1.39 22.80 -10.58
N ARG A 644 1.35 24.12 -10.89
CA ARG A 644 0.92 25.18 -9.97
C ARG A 644 1.53 25.09 -8.55
N GLY A 645 2.72 24.49 -8.43
CA GLY A 645 3.38 24.25 -7.15
C GLY A 645 2.75 23.17 -6.26
N PHE A 646 1.84 22.34 -6.81
CA PHE A 646 1.24 21.18 -6.14
C PHE A 646 2.33 20.20 -5.69
N ARG A 647 2.19 19.69 -4.45
CA ARG A 647 3.08 18.70 -3.85
C ARG A 647 2.27 17.80 -2.93
N PHE A 648 2.44 16.49 -3.03
CA PHE A 648 1.84 15.53 -2.11
C PHE A 648 2.32 15.77 -0.69
N ALA A 649 3.57 16.21 -0.49
CA ALA A 649 4.11 16.55 0.83
C ALA A 649 3.38 17.72 1.52
N LYS A 650 2.62 18.54 0.77
CA LYS A 650 1.85 19.67 1.31
C LYS A 650 0.42 19.30 1.73
N ILE A 651 -0.07 18.10 1.39
CA ILE A 651 -1.41 17.65 1.77
C ILE A 651 -1.44 17.37 3.28
N ARG A 652 -2.42 17.94 3.99
CA ARG A 652 -2.53 17.86 5.47
C ARG A 652 -3.79 17.17 5.97
N ASP A 653 -4.59 16.60 5.07
CA ASP A 653 -5.75 15.79 5.41
C ASP A 653 -5.63 14.43 4.70
N ILE A 654 -5.72 13.33 5.45
CA ILE A 654 -5.79 11.96 4.89
C ILE A 654 -7.07 11.73 4.09
N ARG A 655 -8.05 12.65 4.18
CA ARG A 655 -9.29 12.63 3.42
C ARG A 655 -9.30 13.56 2.22
N ASP A 656 -8.22 14.29 1.97
CA ASP A 656 -8.08 15.12 0.78
C ASP A 656 -8.32 14.28 -0.49
N VAL A 657 -8.96 14.87 -1.50
CA VAL A 657 -9.28 14.18 -2.77
C VAL A 657 -8.02 13.83 -3.56
N ASP A 658 -6.94 14.59 -3.37
CA ASP A 658 -5.63 14.35 -3.97
C ASP A 658 -4.68 13.57 -3.04
N PHE A 659 -5.16 13.10 -1.88
CA PHE A 659 -4.35 12.30 -0.97
C PHE A 659 -3.90 10.99 -1.64
N LEU A 660 -2.58 10.81 -1.71
CA LEU A 660 -1.92 9.64 -2.30
C LEU A 660 -0.87 9.09 -1.32
N PRO A 661 -1.12 7.95 -0.65
CA PRO A 661 -0.09 7.25 0.11
C PRO A 661 1.13 6.93 -0.76
N GLY A 662 2.32 7.25 -0.27
CA GLY A 662 3.57 7.15 -1.03
C GLY A 662 3.81 8.23 -2.09
N GLY A 663 2.88 9.17 -2.28
CA GLY A 663 3.00 10.23 -3.28
C GLY A 663 4.19 11.16 -3.08
N ALA A 664 4.67 11.33 -1.84
CA ALA A 664 5.81 12.18 -1.51
C ALA A 664 7.15 11.43 -1.51
N LYS A 665 7.16 10.15 -1.09
CA LYS A 665 8.38 9.36 -0.84
C LYS A 665 9.38 9.35 -2.01
N TYR A 666 8.88 9.23 -3.23
CA TYR A 666 9.72 8.97 -4.40
C TYR A 666 9.96 10.21 -5.26
N GLY A 667 10.32 11.32 -4.59
CA GLY A 667 10.62 12.61 -5.24
C GLY A 667 9.40 13.50 -5.47
N ASP A 668 8.29 13.24 -4.77
CA ASP A 668 7.00 13.95 -4.91
C ASP A 668 6.51 14.00 -6.38
N LEU A 669 5.64 14.95 -6.73
CA LEU A 669 5.17 15.17 -8.10
C LEU A 669 6.32 15.34 -9.11
N PRO A 670 7.43 16.05 -8.82
CA PRO A 670 8.55 16.11 -9.75
C PRO A 670 9.17 14.75 -10.09
N GLY A 671 9.28 13.83 -9.13
CA GLY A 671 9.72 12.46 -9.37
C GLY A 671 8.79 11.69 -10.30
N ILE A 672 7.47 11.86 -10.14
CA ILE A 672 6.46 11.29 -11.05
C ILE A 672 6.59 11.88 -12.46
N ILE A 673 6.72 13.19 -12.59
CA ILE A 673 6.90 13.86 -13.89
C ILE A 673 8.17 13.34 -14.59
N ALA A 674 9.27 13.20 -13.85
CA ALA A 674 10.56 12.76 -14.37
C ALA A 674 10.53 11.32 -14.95
N LEU A 675 9.62 10.45 -14.50
CA LEU A 675 9.42 9.13 -15.13
C LEU A 675 8.96 9.20 -16.59
N GLY A 676 8.45 10.37 -17.02
CA GLY A 676 8.11 10.63 -18.41
C GLY A 676 9.32 10.72 -19.35
N ALA A 677 10.54 10.94 -18.83
CA ALA A 677 11.76 11.00 -19.62
C ALA A 677 12.00 9.69 -20.41
N PRO A 678 12.51 9.74 -21.65
CA PRO A 678 12.96 10.93 -22.39
C PRO A 678 11.83 11.63 -23.18
N GLY A 679 10.56 11.33 -22.94
CA GLY A 679 9.43 11.83 -23.73
C GLY A 679 9.26 13.35 -23.69
N LYS A 680 8.61 13.92 -24.72
CA LYS A 680 8.43 15.37 -24.81
C LYS A 680 7.56 15.91 -23.68
N LEU A 681 8.03 16.96 -23.02
CA LEU A 681 7.36 17.60 -21.90
C LEU A 681 7.42 19.12 -22.04
N LEU A 682 6.25 19.75 -22.00
CA LEU A 682 6.10 21.19 -21.80
C LEU A 682 5.60 21.43 -20.38
N LEU A 683 6.42 22.08 -19.56
CA LEU A 683 6.24 22.16 -18.11
C LEU A 683 5.99 23.61 -17.67
N ALA A 684 5.02 23.83 -16.79
CA ALA A 684 4.81 25.08 -16.07
C ALA A 684 4.73 24.81 -14.56
N GLY A 685 4.93 25.86 -13.76
CA GLY A 685 4.91 25.78 -12.30
C GLY A 685 6.21 25.28 -11.65
N GLU A 686 7.25 25.00 -12.46
CA GLU A 686 8.57 24.55 -11.99
C GLU A 686 9.66 25.47 -12.54
N ALA A 687 10.30 26.26 -11.67
CA ALA A 687 11.39 27.16 -12.08
C ALA A 687 12.55 26.37 -12.70
N ASP A 688 12.94 26.74 -13.92
CA ASP A 688 13.99 26.09 -14.73
C ASP A 688 13.85 24.56 -14.92
N GLY A 689 12.67 24.01 -14.67
CA GLY A 689 12.41 22.56 -14.72
C GLY A 689 12.75 21.80 -13.44
N GLY A 690 13.27 22.48 -12.41
CA GLY A 690 13.52 21.92 -11.09
C GLY A 690 14.31 20.59 -11.12
N PRO A 691 14.00 19.63 -10.22
CA PRO A 691 14.69 18.33 -10.19
C PRO A 691 14.35 17.42 -11.38
N ILE A 692 13.32 17.74 -12.18
CA ILE A 692 12.95 16.96 -13.38
C ILE A 692 14.04 17.06 -14.44
N ARG A 693 14.66 18.24 -14.58
CA ARG A 693 15.73 18.49 -15.55
C ARG A 693 16.89 17.51 -15.40
N ALA A 694 17.30 17.21 -14.15
CA ALA A 694 18.40 16.30 -13.88
C ALA A 694 18.16 14.90 -14.49
N ILE A 695 16.93 14.37 -14.41
CA ILE A 695 16.61 13.06 -15.00
C ILE A 695 16.57 13.13 -16.54
N TYR A 696 16.12 14.24 -17.12
CA TYR A 696 16.19 14.46 -18.57
C TYR A 696 17.63 14.58 -19.08
N GLU A 697 18.52 15.19 -18.29
CA GLU A 697 19.96 15.24 -18.57
C GLU A 697 20.59 13.85 -18.48
N THR A 698 20.29 13.08 -17.44
CA THR A 698 20.70 11.67 -17.30
C THR A 698 20.19 10.81 -18.46
N ALA A 699 19.00 11.11 -18.99
CA ALA A 699 18.44 10.45 -20.16
C ALA A 699 19.03 10.94 -21.50
N GLY A 700 19.88 11.97 -21.50
CA GLY A 700 20.42 12.59 -22.71
C GLY A 700 19.36 13.24 -23.59
N ALA A 701 18.29 13.77 -22.99
CA ALA A 701 17.09 14.22 -23.69
C ALA A 701 16.60 15.61 -23.25
N THR A 702 17.50 16.47 -22.75
CA THR A 702 17.15 17.80 -22.23
C THR A 702 16.41 18.67 -23.26
N GLU A 703 16.63 18.45 -24.56
CA GLU A 703 15.92 19.12 -25.65
C GLU A 703 14.43 18.78 -25.72
N ASN A 704 14.00 17.67 -25.11
CA ASN A 704 12.60 17.27 -25.01
C ASN A 704 11.87 17.92 -23.83
N LEU A 705 12.59 18.61 -22.94
CA LEU A 705 12.02 19.38 -21.83
C LEU A 705 11.99 20.87 -22.17
N SER A 706 10.80 21.45 -22.19
CA SER A 706 10.59 22.90 -22.33
C SER A 706 9.81 23.43 -21.14
N VAL A 707 10.16 24.63 -20.66
CA VAL A 707 9.45 25.29 -19.56
C VAL A 707 8.75 26.54 -20.09
N PHE A 708 7.55 26.84 -19.61
CA PHE A 708 6.81 28.04 -19.97
C PHE A 708 6.11 28.65 -18.75
N ASN A 709 5.73 29.93 -18.87
CA ASN A 709 4.90 30.59 -17.88
C ASN A 709 3.41 30.44 -18.26
N ALA A 710 2.66 29.69 -17.46
CA ALA A 710 1.22 29.48 -17.66
C ALA A 710 0.37 30.72 -17.34
N GLU A 711 0.93 31.74 -16.67
CA GLU A 711 0.26 33.02 -16.40
C GLU A 711 0.44 34.04 -17.53
N SER A 712 1.27 33.73 -18.53
CA SER A 712 1.46 34.58 -19.72
C SER A 712 0.16 34.70 -20.52
N ALA A 713 -0.19 35.91 -20.98
CA ALA A 713 -1.34 36.11 -21.89
C ALA A 713 -1.24 35.28 -23.18
N ASP A 714 -0.05 34.79 -23.54
CA ASP A 714 0.24 34.03 -24.76
C ASP A 714 0.34 32.51 -24.56
N TRP A 715 0.00 31.99 -23.37
CA TRP A 715 0.19 30.57 -23.04
C TRP A 715 -0.52 29.61 -24.03
N ILE A 716 -1.69 30.00 -24.55
CA ILE A 716 -2.45 29.22 -25.54
C ILE A 716 -1.64 29.04 -26.83
N ASN A 717 -1.01 30.11 -27.30
CA ASN A 717 -0.20 30.09 -28.51
C ASN A 717 1.08 29.27 -28.29
N ILE A 718 1.71 29.38 -27.12
CA ILE A 718 2.89 28.57 -26.77
C ILE A 718 2.57 27.07 -26.85
N ILE A 719 1.49 26.63 -26.20
CA ILE A 719 1.07 25.22 -26.21
C ILE A 719 0.71 24.77 -27.63
N THR A 720 -0.09 25.56 -28.34
CA THR A 720 -0.51 25.23 -29.71
C THR A 720 0.71 25.10 -30.63
N GLN A 721 1.65 26.05 -30.58
CA GLN A 721 2.88 26.00 -31.37
C GLN A 721 3.78 24.81 -30.98
N TRP A 722 3.85 24.46 -29.70
CA TRP A 722 4.61 23.30 -29.24
C TRP A 722 4.05 21.99 -29.78
N ILE A 723 2.71 21.81 -29.72
CA ILE A 723 2.02 20.65 -30.30
C ILE A 723 2.23 20.59 -31.82
N LEU A 724 2.09 21.73 -32.51
CA LEU A 724 2.26 21.79 -33.97
C LEU A 724 3.72 21.55 -34.41
N LYS A 725 4.72 21.99 -33.63
CA LYS A 725 6.15 21.76 -33.91
C LYS A 725 6.56 20.29 -33.78
N ALA A 726 5.82 19.48 -33.03
CA ALA A 726 6.09 18.04 -32.91
C ALA A 726 6.02 17.27 -34.24
N ARG A 727 5.54 17.91 -35.33
CA ARG A 727 5.37 17.40 -36.70
C ARG A 727 6.66 17.20 -37.52
N LYS A 728 7.81 17.78 -37.14
CA LYS A 728 8.99 17.91 -38.03
C LYS A 728 10.07 16.80 -37.92
N ARG A 729 9.76 15.61 -37.40
CA ARG A 729 10.69 14.47 -37.45
C ARG A 729 10.00 13.22 -37.93
#